data_AF-A0A940AES1-F1
#
_entry.id   AF-A0A940AES1-F1
#
_cell.length_a   1.000
_cell.length_b   1.000
_cell.length_c   1.000
_cell.angle_alpha   90.00
_cell.angle_beta   90.00
_cell.angle_gamma   90.00
#
_symmetry.space_group_name_H-M   'P 1'
#
loop_
_entity.id
_entity.type
_entity.pdbx_description
1 polymer ?
#
loop_
_entity_poly.entity_id
_entity_poly.type
_entity_poly.pdbx_seq_one_letter_code
_entity_poly.pdbx_strand_id
1 'polypeptide(L)'
;MGKKLIITEKPSVARDFARVLRVSGNNNGYIENDTYVISWCFGHLVEMSYPEAYDEKYKTWRLEDLPFLPKEYKYGVIQSSKDQYALVNKLLHREDIDTVYWAGDSGKEGQTIEENIRNYGGVREGMTELRVWIDSQTDDEIMRGIREAKPMSDYARLGKSGIMRTIEDYSLGINFSRALSVKYGRMINDAAATSSYTAIAIGRVMTCVLGMVVNREREIRDFIETPFYRIMGSFGDAGFKGEWRAVKDSKYFESPLLYKENGFKKRESAEALINDLTGKPAVIDSIETSTSNKRAPLLFNLAELQSECSKIFKISPAQTLDIVQELYEKKLTTYPRTDARVLTTAIAKEISKNIRGLTGYPEMASFAKNILDNRMYVGIEKSAYTDDSKVTDHYAIIPTGQTQAIGALSDLAKSVYNLICKRFLSIFYPAAEYKNVKMTVVSDGEKFFTSAKVLSKKGYMEVAGVYEKKESDDDEGSDDNSHKEELLAFAGTAKKGDEIVVQGYEIKEGKTSPPKRYTSGNLILAMENAGNLIEDEELREQIKKSGIGTSATRGEILDKLVRIKYLNQNQKTQIITPEKLGEMIYEVVKLSVPTLLNPEMTANWEMGLEGIINGTVDDVEYRSKLEDYIRRETTKMISFDLTEQIARNINRFTGKDSKGVATRKKLGIKCPMCGGELTTTSFGYGCSNYFDETIKCKFNVGTIAGVDLPEEDFVSLVNEGKTKVIDGFVGKNKKPFSAALVMSKDDNGVINVNFDFSQVPARYLEGAVCPACGKRLMITGYGVTCEDRTKENGCYFGIGEIAGKHLDDDTIIKLINEGATDIITGFKSKSNAKFNAKLKLITDENGKKSVVFDFEGIEAEKLKDCKCPDCGSDIIIKSAGYGCSAFDAAKEDSCKFFIGKTIAGKTISPAVAEKLIKEGKTETLRGFKGKSGKKFDAVLILQKNESGRTEVVFDFENVESKVVEGVKCPACGGNIVVTQYGFACENRFAEENKCYFSIGEIAGKKISEADVKELLINGISKTIRGFKGKSKKAFDACLKLNTTEDGKKEIVFDFENVEEKTIKDVKCPVCGGDIVKT
;
A
#
# COMPACT_ATOMS: atom_id res chain seq x y z
N MET A 1 -1.32 0.41 -62.01
CA MET A 1 -1.55 1.17 -60.76
C MET A 1 -0.50 0.73 -59.77
N GLY A 2 0.06 1.65 -58.99
CA GLY A 2 0.96 1.30 -57.91
C GLY A 2 0.22 0.57 -56.79
N LYS A 3 0.98 -0.01 -55.85
CA LYS A 3 0.44 -0.65 -54.66
C LYS A 3 -0.07 0.39 -53.67
N LYS A 4 -0.94 -0.04 -52.77
CA LYS A 4 -1.54 0.77 -51.71
C LYS A 4 -0.95 0.39 -50.36
N LEU A 5 -0.34 1.35 -49.66
CA LEU A 5 0.15 1.17 -48.30
C LEU A 5 -0.98 1.44 -47.31
N ILE A 6 -1.15 0.58 -46.31
CA ILE A 6 -2.04 0.80 -45.16
C ILE A 6 -1.17 0.84 -43.91
N ILE A 7 -1.26 1.92 -43.13
CA ILE A 7 -0.56 2.06 -41.84
C ILE A 7 -1.60 2.07 -40.74
N THR A 8 -1.61 1.04 -39.90
CA THR A 8 -2.54 0.94 -38.76
C THR A 8 -1.84 1.28 -37.43
N GLU A 9 -2.57 1.64 -36.38
CA GLU A 9 -1.97 1.97 -35.07
C GLU A 9 -1.25 0.79 -34.40
N LYS A 10 -1.70 -0.45 -34.65
CA LYS A 10 -1.21 -1.67 -33.97
C LYS A 10 -1.14 -2.90 -34.88
N PRO A 11 -0.30 -3.90 -34.56
CA PRO A 11 -0.18 -5.14 -35.36
C PRO A 11 -1.46 -5.98 -35.44
N SER A 12 -2.32 -5.94 -34.41
CA SER A 12 -3.61 -6.64 -34.40
C SER A 12 -4.53 -6.10 -35.49
N VAL A 13 -4.62 -4.77 -35.61
CA VAL A 13 -5.44 -4.08 -36.61
C VAL A 13 -4.93 -4.38 -38.02
N ALA A 14 -3.61 -4.31 -38.24
CA ALA A 14 -3.01 -4.70 -39.52
C ALA A 14 -3.38 -6.13 -39.95
N ARG A 15 -3.42 -7.08 -39.01
CA ARG A 15 -3.83 -8.46 -39.29
C ARG A 15 -5.30 -8.56 -39.70
N ASP A 16 -6.17 -7.73 -39.13
CA ASP A 16 -7.56 -7.67 -39.54
C ASP A 16 -7.75 -7.10 -40.95
N PHE A 17 -7.04 -6.01 -41.27
CA PHE A 17 -7.01 -5.49 -42.65
C PHE A 17 -6.46 -6.53 -43.63
N ALA A 18 -5.37 -7.23 -43.28
CA ALA A 18 -4.78 -8.26 -44.12
C ALA A 18 -5.75 -9.42 -44.39
N ARG A 19 -6.47 -9.88 -43.36
CA ARG A 19 -7.50 -10.92 -43.48
C ARG A 19 -8.64 -10.49 -44.41
N VAL A 20 -9.18 -9.29 -44.20
CA VAL A 20 -10.33 -8.76 -44.98
C VAL A 20 -9.94 -8.53 -46.44
N LEU A 21 -8.75 -7.97 -46.68
CA LEU A 21 -8.22 -7.70 -48.01
C LEU A 21 -7.55 -8.92 -48.67
N ARG A 22 -7.56 -10.07 -47.99
CA ARG A 22 -6.94 -11.33 -48.45
C ARG A 22 -5.46 -11.16 -48.83
N VAL A 23 -4.74 -10.38 -48.02
CA VAL A 23 -3.29 -10.18 -48.12
C VAL A 23 -2.62 -11.20 -47.21
N SER A 24 -1.76 -12.04 -47.76
CA SER A 24 -1.02 -13.08 -47.03
C SER A 24 0.47 -12.85 -47.16
N GLY A 25 1.20 -12.95 -46.05
CA GLY A 25 2.65 -12.78 -46.01
C GLY A 25 3.13 -12.75 -44.57
N ASN A 26 4.42 -12.98 -44.36
CA ASN A 26 5.04 -12.96 -43.03
C ASN A 26 6.36 -12.19 -43.06
N ASN A 27 6.34 -10.99 -43.65
CA ASN A 27 7.51 -10.13 -43.65
C ASN A 27 7.68 -9.51 -42.25
N ASN A 28 8.91 -9.20 -41.89
CA ASN A 28 9.19 -8.58 -40.60
C ASN A 28 8.63 -7.14 -40.58
N GLY A 29 7.56 -6.93 -39.82
CA GLY A 29 6.93 -5.62 -39.58
C GLY A 29 5.91 -5.16 -40.62
N TYR A 30 5.59 -5.96 -41.65
CA TYR A 30 4.53 -5.67 -42.64
C TYR A 30 4.03 -6.94 -43.36
N ILE A 31 2.90 -6.84 -44.07
CA ILE A 31 2.29 -7.92 -44.86
C ILE A 31 2.03 -7.37 -46.27
N GLU A 32 2.35 -8.11 -47.33
CA GLU A 32 2.29 -7.58 -48.70
C GLU A 32 1.79 -8.62 -49.72
N ASN A 33 1.06 -8.14 -50.73
CA ASN A 33 0.77 -8.85 -51.98
C ASN A 33 0.95 -7.91 -53.20
N ASP A 34 0.39 -8.26 -54.35
CA ASP A 34 0.51 -7.46 -55.58
C ASP A 34 -0.27 -6.13 -55.55
N THR A 35 -1.22 -5.97 -54.62
CA THR A 35 -2.11 -4.79 -54.53
C THR A 35 -1.85 -3.95 -53.28
N TYR A 36 -1.61 -4.59 -52.14
CA TYR A 36 -1.55 -3.93 -50.84
C TYR A 36 -0.24 -4.24 -50.11
N VAL A 37 0.24 -3.23 -49.38
CA VAL A 37 1.27 -3.34 -48.35
C VAL A 37 0.61 -2.88 -47.05
N ILE A 38 0.67 -3.68 -45.99
CA ILE A 38 0.02 -3.37 -44.71
C ILE A 38 1.10 -3.38 -43.64
N SER A 39 1.32 -2.24 -43.00
CA SER A 39 2.25 -2.06 -41.90
C SER A 39 1.51 -1.46 -40.70
N TRP A 40 2.21 -1.33 -39.57
CA TRP A 40 1.64 -0.87 -38.33
C TRP A 40 2.62 -0.06 -37.48
N CYS A 41 2.05 0.67 -36.54
CA CYS A 41 2.75 1.32 -35.44
C CYS A 41 2.68 0.46 -34.17
N PHE A 42 3.26 0.98 -33.08
CA PHE A 42 3.13 0.45 -31.72
C PHE A 42 2.60 1.55 -30.80
N GLY A 43 1.53 2.24 -31.23
CA GLY A 43 1.23 3.58 -30.75
C GLY A 43 2.17 4.61 -31.39
N HIS A 44 2.64 5.59 -30.62
CA HIS A 44 3.61 6.57 -31.13
C HIS A 44 4.93 5.88 -31.55
N LEU A 45 5.40 6.16 -32.76
CA LEU A 45 6.76 5.83 -33.22
C LEU A 45 7.71 7.04 -33.12
N VAL A 46 7.11 8.23 -33.12
CA VAL A 46 7.80 9.53 -33.15
C VAL A 46 7.23 10.41 -32.05
N GLU A 47 8.11 11.10 -31.33
CA GLU A 47 7.79 12.05 -30.26
C GLU A 47 8.54 13.37 -30.45
N MET A 48 8.12 14.42 -29.73
CA MET A 48 8.90 15.66 -29.68
C MET A 48 10.23 15.40 -28.97
N SER A 49 11.32 15.87 -29.58
CA SER A 49 12.66 15.73 -29.02
C SER A 49 12.83 16.58 -27.77
N TYR A 50 13.59 16.05 -26.79
CA TYR A 50 14.02 16.81 -25.62
C TYR A 50 14.94 17.99 -25.99
N PRO A 51 15.07 19.02 -25.14
CA PRO A 51 15.84 20.24 -25.42
C PRO A 51 17.29 20.02 -25.86
N GLU A 52 17.97 18.99 -25.35
CA GLU A 52 19.34 18.63 -25.75
C GLU A 52 19.52 18.28 -27.23
N ALA A 53 18.45 17.86 -27.92
CA ALA A 53 18.48 17.65 -29.38
C ALA A 53 18.52 18.98 -30.18
N TYR A 54 18.23 20.10 -29.53
CA TYR A 54 18.32 21.44 -30.12
C TYR A 54 19.71 22.02 -29.92
N ASP A 55 20.28 21.84 -28.73
CA ASP A 55 21.63 22.25 -28.35
C ASP A 55 22.08 21.44 -27.12
N GLU A 56 23.28 20.84 -27.16
CA GLU A 56 23.83 20.02 -26.07
C GLU A 56 23.90 20.80 -24.74
N LYS A 57 23.98 22.14 -24.77
CA LYS A 57 23.96 22.96 -23.55
C LYS A 57 22.71 22.72 -22.69
N TYR A 58 21.56 22.44 -23.32
CA TYR A 58 20.27 22.25 -22.64
C TYR A 58 20.18 20.93 -21.87
N LYS A 59 21.18 20.04 -22.01
CA LYS A 59 21.32 18.83 -21.19
C LYS A 59 21.57 19.16 -19.73
N THR A 60 22.29 20.25 -19.46
CA THR A 60 22.45 20.79 -18.11
C THR A 60 21.35 21.81 -17.86
N TRP A 61 20.55 21.62 -16.82
CA TRP A 61 19.44 22.53 -16.55
C TRP A 61 19.93 23.80 -15.86
N ARG A 62 19.74 24.95 -16.52
CA ARG A 62 20.12 26.27 -16.03
C ARG A 62 18.93 27.21 -16.12
N LEU A 63 18.79 28.12 -15.16
CA LEU A 63 17.68 29.09 -15.17
C LEU A 63 17.81 30.09 -16.33
N GLU A 64 19.04 30.43 -16.74
CA GLU A 64 19.33 31.36 -17.84
C GLU A 64 18.89 30.84 -19.23
N ASP A 65 18.72 29.53 -19.36
CA ASP A 65 18.25 28.87 -20.57
C ASP A 65 16.71 28.74 -20.64
N LEU A 66 15.99 29.21 -19.60
CA LEU A 66 14.54 29.11 -19.50
C LEU A 66 13.86 30.49 -19.70
N PRO A 67 12.68 30.53 -20.35
CA PRO A 67 11.93 29.40 -20.89
C PRO A 67 12.50 28.88 -22.23
N PHE A 68 12.57 27.56 -22.37
CA PHE A 68 12.80 26.86 -23.62
C PHE A 68 11.50 26.78 -24.44
N LEU A 69 11.40 27.64 -25.46
CA LEU A 69 10.27 27.74 -26.38
C LEU A 69 10.82 27.86 -27.81
N PRO A 70 11.11 26.74 -28.50
CA PRO A 70 11.70 26.78 -29.83
C PRO A 70 10.67 27.24 -30.86
N LYS A 71 11.12 27.96 -31.90
CA LYS A 71 10.24 28.37 -33.01
C LYS A 71 9.66 27.15 -33.73
N GLU A 72 10.51 26.18 -34.02
CA GLU A 72 10.15 24.89 -34.62
C GLU A 72 10.46 23.76 -33.64
N TYR A 73 9.47 22.91 -33.35
CA TYR A 73 9.68 21.75 -32.50
C TYR A 73 10.28 20.61 -33.33
N LYS A 74 11.43 20.10 -32.90
CA LYS A 74 12.08 18.92 -33.47
C LYS A 74 11.37 17.66 -33.01
N TYR A 75 11.27 16.69 -33.90
CA TYR A 75 10.76 15.35 -33.63
C TYR A 75 11.89 14.33 -33.68
N GLY A 76 11.73 13.24 -32.94
CA GLY A 76 12.68 12.15 -32.85
C GLY A 76 11.99 10.80 -32.76
N VAL A 77 12.67 9.76 -33.20
CA VAL A 77 12.16 8.39 -33.15
C VAL A 77 12.28 7.85 -31.73
N ILE A 78 11.20 7.26 -31.21
CA ILE A 78 11.23 6.61 -29.90
C ILE A 78 12.14 5.39 -29.98
N GLN A 79 13.13 5.31 -29.08
CA GLN A 79 14.22 4.33 -29.16
C GLN A 79 13.75 2.87 -29.23
N SER A 80 12.68 2.51 -28.50
CA SER A 80 12.08 1.16 -28.52
C SER A 80 11.37 0.82 -29.82
N SER A 81 11.03 1.82 -30.64
CA SER A 81 10.26 1.68 -31.88
C SER A 81 11.10 1.91 -33.15
N LYS A 82 12.40 2.12 -32.99
CA LYS A 82 13.32 2.57 -34.03
C LYS A 82 13.28 1.73 -35.30
N ASP A 83 13.30 0.42 -35.16
CA ASP A 83 13.32 -0.51 -36.30
C ASP A 83 11.99 -0.47 -37.07
N GLN A 84 10.86 -0.37 -36.36
CA GLN A 84 9.54 -0.27 -36.97
C GLN A 84 9.35 1.06 -37.68
N TYR A 85 9.80 2.18 -37.08
CA TYR A 85 9.80 3.47 -37.76
C TYR A 85 10.63 3.45 -39.03
N ALA A 86 11.85 2.92 -38.98
CA ALA A 86 12.72 2.85 -40.15
C ALA A 86 12.08 2.05 -41.30
N LEU A 87 11.38 0.96 -40.96
CA LEU A 87 10.59 0.18 -41.90
C LEU A 87 9.41 0.97 -42.48
N VAL A 88 8.56 1.57 -41.64
CA VAL A 88 7.40 2.37 -42.07
C VAL A 88 7.85 3.51 -42.97
N ASN A 89 8.91 4.23 -42.59
CA ASN A 89 9.48 5.32 -43.39
C ASN A 89 9.99 4.81 -44.75
N LYS A 90 10.66 3.65 -44.79
CA LYS A 90 11.07 3.01 -46.05
C LYS A 90 9.88 2.69 -46.95
N LEU A 91 8.77 2.20 -46.38
CA LEU A 91 7.55 1.90 -47.13
C LEU A 91 6.89 3.18 -47.67
N LEU A 92 6.84 4.27 -46.88
CA LEU A 92 6.32 5.57 -47.32
C LEU A 92 7.12 6.20 -48.46
N HIS A 93 8.34 5.74 -48.70
CA HIS A 93 9.24 6.23 -49.75
C HIS A 93 9.45 5.23 -50.90
N ARG A 94 8.71 4.12 -50.92
CA ARG A 94 8.85 3.07 -51.95
C ARG A 94 8.25 3.55 -53.29
N GLU A 95 8.97 3.34 -54.39
CA GLU A 95 8.57 3.86 -55.71
C GLU A 95 7.33 3.17 -56.29
N ASP A 96 7.12 1.89 -55.98
CA ASP A 96 5.99 1.09 -56.48
C ASP A 96 4.69 1.33 -55.68
N ILE A 97 4.70 2.19 -54.65
CA ILE A 97 3.53 2.56 -53.85
C ILE A 97 3.10 3.98 -54.23
N ASP A 98 1.84 4.15 -54.65
CA ASP A 98 1.30 5.45 -55.10
C ASP A 98 0.28 6.05 -54.12
N THR A 99 -0.22 5.27 -53.16
CA THR A 99 -1.29 5.65 -52.23
C THR A 99 -0.97 5.15 -50.82
N VAL A 100 -1.15 5.98 -49.80
CA VAL A 100 -1.16 5.59 -48.38
C VAL A 100 -2.56 5.79 -47.80
N TYR A 101 -3.05 4.76 -47.10
CA TYR A 101 -4.20 4.79 -46.23
C TYR A 101 -3.72 4.85 -44.78
N TRP A 102 -3.86 6.01 -44.18
CA TRP A 102 -3.67 6.30 -42.77
C TRP A 102 -4.86 5.72 -41.99
N ALA A 103 -4.65 4.59 -41.30
CA ALA A 103 -5.67 3.77 -40.65
C ALA A 103 -5.43 3.60 -39.14
N GLY A 104 -4.93 4.63 -38.48
CA GLY A 104 -4.95 4.77 -37.02
C GLY A 104 -6.37 4.87 -36.45
N ASP A 105 -6.53 4.70 -35.14
CA ASP A 105 -7.84 4.70 -34.49
C ASP A 105 -8.61 6.01 -34.79
N SER A 106 -9.95 5.95 -34.85
CA SER A 106 -10.84 7.04 -35.25
C SER A 106 -11.01 8.12 -34.17
N GLY A 107 -9.92 8.79 -33.81
CA GLY A 107 -9.92 9.87 -32.83
C GLY A 107 -8.70 10.78 -32.91
N LYS A 108 -8.65 11.79 -32.02
CA LYS A 108 -7.56 12.78 -32.00
C LYS A 108 -6.17 12.14 -31.80
N GLU A 109 -6.09 11.09 -30.98
CA GLU A 109 -4.81 10.41 -30.71
C GLU A 109 -4.29 9.67 -31.95
N GLY A 110 -5.14 8.88 -32.59
CA GLY A 110 -4.79 8.17 -33.83
C GLY A 110 -4.32 9.13 -34.91
N GLN A 111 -5.00 10.28 -35.07
CA GLN A 111 -4.56 11.35 -35.97
C GLN A 111 -3.18 11.90 -35.55
N THR A 112 -2.94 12.14 -34.26
CA THR A 112 -1.65 12.69 -33.77
C THR A 112 -0.48 11.74 -34.03
N ILE A 113 -0.67 10.43 -33.88
CA ILE A 113 0.35 9.41 -34.17
C ILE A 113 0.78 9.51 -35.64
N GLU A 114 -0.19 9.60 -36.55
CA GLU A 114 0.06 9.68 -37.99
C GLU A 114 0.71 11.01 -38.37
N GLU A 115 0.25 12.13 -37.81
CA GLU A 115 0.85 13.45 -38.02
C GLU A 115 2.30 13.52 -37.52
N ASN A 116 2.65 12.88 -36.39
CA ASN A 116 4.04 12.85 -35.93
C ASN A 116 4.96 12.13 -36.92
N ILE A 117 4.50 11.03 -37.53
CA ILE A 117 5.25 10.32 -38.58
C ILE A 117 5.41 11.21 -39.80
N ARG A 118 4.34 11.88 -40.24
CA ARG A 118 4.37 12.83 -41.38
C ARG A 118 5.29 14.02 -41.13
N ASN A 119 5.26 14.60 -39.92
CA ASN A 119 6.07 15.75 -39.55
C ASN A 119 7.57 15.42 -39.46
N TYR A 120 7.94 14.17 -39.18
CA TYR A 120 9.33 13.75 -39.04
C TYR A 120 9.93 13.15 -40.31
N GLY A 121 9.23 12.20 -40.95
CA GLY A 121 9.72 11.48 -42.12
C GLY A 121 9.10 11.92 -43.45
N GLY A 122 7.91 12.52 -43.41
CA GLY A 122 7.13 12.83 -44.60
C GLY A 122 6.65 11.58 -45.36
N VAL A 123 6.10 11.84 -46.53
CA VAL A 123 5.72 10.81 -47.52
C VAL A 123 6.41 11.12 -48.84
N ARG A 124 6.58 10.13 -49.72
CA ARG A 124 7.13 10.36 -51.06
C ARG A 124 6.34 11.44 -51.80
N GLU A 125 7.05 12.35 -52.46
CA GLU A 125 6.41 13.37 -53.29
C GLU A 125 5.50 12.72 -54.36
N GLY A 126 4.29 13.26 -54.52
CA GLY A 126 3.27 12.74 -55.44
C GLY A 126 2.48 11.52 -54.94
N MET A 127 2.73 11.04 -53.72
CA MET A 127 1.93 9.98 -53.09
C MET A 127 0.54 10.51 -52.66
N THR A 128 -0.52 9.75 -52.96
CA THR A 128 -1.89 10.09 -52.53
C THR A 128 -2.08 9.71 -51.07
N GLU A 129 -2.47 10.65 -50.22
CA GLU A 129 -2.71 10.41 -48.78
C GLU A 129 -4.21 10.40 -48.44
N LEU A 130 -4.70 9.27 -47.95
CA LEU A 130 -6.10 9.07 -47.56
C LEU A 130 -6.20 8.63 -46.09
N ARG A 131 -7.16 9.17 -45.34
CA ARG A 131 -7.47 8.80 -43.96
C ARG A 131 -8.67 7.86 -43.93
N VAL A 132 -8.49 6.70 -43.30
CA VAL A 132 -9.53 5.69 -43.06
C VAL A 132 -10.12 5.88 -41.67
N TRP A 133 -11.40 6.24 -41.59
CA TRP A 133 -12.09 6.50 -40.32
C TRP A 133 -13.13 5.40 -40.03
N ILE A 134 -12.80 4.49 -39.11
CA ILE A 134 -13.64 3.34 -38.75
C ILE A 134 -13.75 3.16 -37.25
N ASP A 135 -14.96 2.91 -36.75
CA ASP A 135 -15.23 2.78 -35.30
C ASP A 135 -15.25 1.32 -34.83
N SER A 136 -15.09 0.37 -35.76
CA SER A 136 -14.97 -1.06 -35.48
C SER A 136 -14.10 -1.77 -36.51
N GLN A 137 -13.53 -2.91 -36.12
CA GLN A 137 -12.65 -3.74 -36.97
C GLN A 137 -13.42 -4.91 -37.61
N THR A 138 -14.72 -4.73 -37.84
CA THR A 138 -15.53 -5.72 -38.56
C THR A 138 -15.22 -5.69 -40.06
N ASP A 139 -15.45 -6.81 -40.74
CA ASP A 139 -15.13 -6.96 -42.16
C ASP A 139 -15.84 -5.90 -43.02
N ASP A 140 -17.13 -5.67 -42.76
CA ASP A 140 -17.94 -4.67 -43.49
C ASP A 140 -17.44 -3.24 -43.23
N GLU A 141 -17.08 -2.94 -41.98
CA GLU A 141 -16.62 -1.61 -41.59
C GLU A 141 -15.24 -1.28 -42.17
N ILE A 142 -14.31 -2.24 -42.18
CA ILE A 142 -13.00 -2.08 -42.82
C ILE A 142 -13.16 -1.82 -44.32
N MET A 143 -14.03 -2.59 -44.99
CA MET A 143 -14.30 -2.42 -46.43
C MET A 143 -15.00 -1.10 -46.74
N ARG A 144 -15.89 -0.62 -45.86
CA ARG A 144 -16.53 0.70 -45.94
C ARG A 144 -15.50 1.80 -45.76
N GLY A 145 -14.69 1.73 -44.71
CA GLY A 145 -13.67 2.73 -44.37
C GLY A 145 -12.65 2.95 -45.48
N ILE A 146 -12.19 1.89 -46.15
CA ILE A 146 -11.28 2.02 -47.30
C ILE A 146 -11.97 2.69 -48.50
N ARG A 147 -13.24 2.39 -48.73
CA ARG A 147 -14.03 2.92 -49.85
C ARG A 147 -14.38 4.39 -49.66
N GLU A 148 -14.66 4.79 -48.43
CA GLU A 148 -15.08 6.14 -48.03
C GLU A 148 -13.92 6.98 -47.47
N ALA A 149 -12.68 6.49 -47.59
CA ALA A 149 -11.49 7.18 -47.10
C ALA A 149 -11.38 8.58 -47.73
N LYS A 150 -11.14 9.59 -46.90
CA LYS A 150 -11.08 10.99 -47.30
C LYS A 150 -9.64 11.47 -47.42
N PRO A 151 -9.36 12.55 -48.17
CA PRO A 151 -8.03 13.17 -48.17
C PRO A 151 -7.54 13.47 -46.75
N MET A 152 -6.25 13.24 -46.48
CA MET A 152 -5.66 13.55 -45.17
C MET A 152 -5.87 15.02 -44.75
N SER A 153 -5.97 15.93 -45.73
CA SER A 153 -6.26 17.35 -45.52
C SER A 153 -7.60 17.63 -44.83
N ASP A 154 -8.59 16.75 -44.97
CA ASP A 154 -9.91 16.92 -44.34
C ASP A 154 -9.81 16.84 -42.80
N TYR A 155 -8.75 16.21 -42.29
CA TYR A 155 -8.47 16.04 -40.86
C TYR A 155 -7.40 17.01 -40.34
N ALA A 156 -6.96 17.99 -41.16
CA ALA A 156 -5.86 18.88 -40.82
C ALA A 156 -6.10 19.66 -39.50
N ARG A 157 -7.33 20.08 -39.21
CA ARG A 157 -7.67 20.77 -37.94
C ARG A 157 -7.59 19.83 -36.73
N LEU A 158 -8.02 18.58 -36.89
CA LEU A 158 -7.89 17.56 -35.86
C LEU A 158 -6.40 17.26 -35.57
N GLY A 159 -5.60 17.12 -36.62
CA GLY A 159 -4.15 16.96 -36.53
C GLY A 159 -3.49 18.13 -35.83
N LYS A 160 -3.80 19.37 -36.23
CA LYS A 160 -3.32 20.60 -35.56
C LYS A 160 -3.67 20.63 -34.07
N SER A 161 -4.89 20.28 -33.70
CA SER A 161 -5.32 20.21 -32.28
C SER A 161 -4.51 19.17 -31.51
N GLY A 162 -4.28 17.99 -32.09
CA GLY A 162 -3.45 16.93 -31.49
C GLY A 162 -1.99 17.34 -31.27
N ILE A 163 -1.37 17.95 -32.28
CA ILE A 163 0.00 18.50 -32.18
C ILE A 163 0.04 19.64 -31.16
N MET A 164 -0.96 20.52 -31.14
CA MET A 164 -1.01 21.63 -30.18
C MET A 164 -1.09 21.14 -28.74
N ARG A 165 -1.89 20.10 -28.45
CA ARG A 165 -1.89 19.44 -27.14
C ARG A 165 -0.50 18.91 -26.77
N THR A 166 0.21 18.33 -27.73
CA THR A 166 1.58 17.84 -27.50
C THR A 166 2.52 19.00 -27.15
N ILE A 167 2.38 20.15 -27.83
CA ILE A 167 3.14 21.39 -27.52
C ILE A 167 2.78 21.93 -26.14
N GLU A 168 1.49 21.96 -25.76
CA GLU A 168 1.03 22.39 -24.43
C GLU A 168 1.70 21.60 -23.31
N ASP A 169 1.58 20.27 -23.37
CA ASP A 169 2.09 19.40 -22.32
C ASP A 169 3.63 19.39 -22.31
N TYR A 170 4.29 19.45 -23.48
CA TYR A 170 5.74 19.55 -23.61
C TYR A 170 6.27 20.87 -23.03
N SER A 171 5.75 22.01 -23.48
CA SER A 171 6.28 23.32 -23.15
C SER A 171 6.02 23.69 -21.70
N LEU A 172 4.84 23.36 -21.14
CA LEU A 172 4.59 23.53 -19.72
C LEU A 172 5.48 22.58 -18.90
N GLY A 173 5.47 21.28 -19.26
CA GLY A 173 6.18 20.24 -18.52
C GLY A 173 7.68 20.49 -18.43
N ILE A 174 8.34 20.79 -19.55
CA ILE A 174 9.78 21.08 -19.60
C ILE A 174 10.09 22.35 -18.80
N ASN A 175 9.42 23.46 -19.06
CA ASN A 175 9.79 24.74 -18.47
C ASN A 175 9.57 24.77 -16.95
N PHE A 176 8.40 24.34 -16.49
CA PHE A 176 8.06 24.43 -15.07
C PHE A 176 8.81 23.39 -14.25
N SER A 177 8.94 22.15 -14.77
CA SER A 177 9.72 21.12 -14.07
C SER A 177 11.19 21.53 -13.94
N ARG A 178 11.81 22.05 -15.01
CA ARG A 178 13.22 22.48 -14.98
C ARG A 178 13.41 23.69 -14.04
N ALA A 179 12.57 24.72 -14.15
CA ALA A 179 12.67 25.92 -13.31
C ALA A 179 12.57 25.59 -11.82
N LEU A 180 11.53 24.84 -11.42
CA LEU A 180 11.33 24.47 -10.02
C LEU A 180 12.37 23.47 -9.52
N SER A 181 12.82 22.52 -10.35
CA SER A 181 13.86 21.56 -9.99
C SER A 181 15.20 22.24 -9.71
N VAL A 182 15.63 23.16 -10.58
CA VAL A 182 16.88 23.89 -10.39
C VAL A 182 16.80 24.78 -9.16
N LYS A 183 15.65 25.42 -8.92
CA LYS A 183 15.50 26.38 -7.82
C LYS A 183 15.29 25.74 -6.46
N TYR A 184 14.41 24.74 -6.37
CA TYR A 184 13.97 24.16 -5.10
C TYR A 184 14.28 22.67 -4.97
N GLY A 185 14.66 21.98 -6.05
CA GLY A 185 14.83 20.53 -6.06
C GLY A 185 15.78 20.03 -4.97
N ARG A 186 16.94 20.67 -4.77
CA ARG A 186 17.86 20.27 -3.70
C ARG A 186 17.22 20.38 -2.31
N MET A 187 16.59 21.51 -2.02
CA MET A 187 15.90 21.72 -0.75
C MET A 187 14.80 20.68 -0.51
N ILE A 188 13.98 20.37 -1.52
CA ILE A 188 12.92 19.37 -1.40
C ILE A 188 13.50 17.97 -1.20
N ASN A 189 14.55 17.60 -1.93
CA ASN A 189 15.19 16.29 -1.79
C ASN A 189 15.84 16.10 -0.41
N ASP A 190 16.46 17.15 0.12
CA ASP A 190 17.01 17.19 1.48
C ASP A 190 15.88 17.10 2.53
N ALA A 191 14.79 17.86 2.33
CA ALA A 191 13.63 17.86 3.22
C ALA A 191 12.90 16.51 3.23
N ALA A 192 12.77 15.87 2.08
CA ALA A 192 12.11 14.58 1.92
C ALA A 192 13.03 13.37 2.23
N ALA A 193 14.31 13.61 2.55
CA ALA A 193 15.31 12.58 2.81
C ALA A 193 15.40 11.52 1.70
N THR A 194 15.32 11.97 0.44
CA THR A 194 15.39 11.07 -0.72
C THR A 194 16.75 10.37 -0.81
N SER A 195 16.77 9.12 -1.28
CA SER A 195 18.02 8.36 -1.48
C SER A 195 18.87 8.88 -2.63
N SER A 196 18.25 9.62 -3.56
CA SER A 196 18.86 10.20 -4.75
C SER A 196 18.06 11.42 -5.19
N TYR A 197 18.72 12.36 -5.86
CA TYR A 197 18.06 13.54 -6.39
C TYR A 197 16.91 13.16 -7.32
N THR A 198 15.72 13.62 -6.98
CA THR A 198 14.48 13.46 -7.72
C THR A 198 14.03 14.83 -8.21
N ALA A 199 13.88 14.98 -9.53
CA ALA A 199 13.39 16.22 -10.11
C ALA A 199 11.95 16.53 -9.65
N ILE A 200 11.61 17.81 -9.58
CA ILE A 200 10.24 18.27 -9.40
C ILE A 200 9.53 18.14 -10.75
N ALA A 201 8.67 17.13 -10.87
CA ALA A 201 7.91 16.84 -12.08
C ALA A 201 6.56 17.56 -12.01
N ILE A 202 6.35 18.49 -12.94
CA ILE A 202 5.11 19.25 -13.10
C ILE A 202 4.47 18.88 -14.44
N GLY A 203 3.14 18.78 -14.45
CA GLY A 203 2.38 18.63 -15.67
C GLY A 203 0.94 19.02 -15.44
N ARG A 204 0.29 19.57 -16.46
CA ARG A 204 -1.08 20.10 -16.42
C ARG A 204 -2.06 19.18 -15.69
N VAL A 205 -2.15 17.92 -16.12
CA VAL A 205 -3.10 16.95 -15.53
C VAL A 205 -2.56 16.32 -14.25
N MET A 206 -1.32 15.82 -14.25
CA MET A 206 -0.77 15.11 -13.08
C MET A 206 -0.68 15.98 -11.82
N THR A 207 -0.38 17.27 -11.97
CA THR A 207 -0.30 18.22 -10.86
C THR A 207 -1.70 18.55 -10.32
N CYS A 208 -2.72 18.63 -11.19
CA CYS A 208 -4.10 18.80 -10.77
C CYS A 208 -4.60 17.59 -9.95
N VAL A 209 -4.30 16.36 -10.41
CA VAL A 209 -4.64 15.12 -9.69
C VAL A 209 -3.96 15.06 -8.31
N LEU A 210 -2.68 15.46 -8.22
CA LEU A 210 -2.00 15.61 -6.94
C LEU A 210 -2.75 16.61 -6.03
N GLY A 211 -3.17 17.75 -6.59
CA GLY A 211 -3.98 18.76 -5.90
C GLY A 211 -5.28 18.19 -5.33
N MET A 212 -6.04 17.45 -6.13
CA MET A 212 -7.30 16.80 -5.71
C MET A 212 -7.09 15.88 -4.50
N VAL A 213 -6.05 15.04 -4.55
CA VAL A 213 -5.78 14.07 -3.48
C VAL A 213 -5.27 14.76 -2.21
N VAL A 214 -4.35 15.73 -2.33
CA VAL A 214 -3.82 16.48 -1.19
C VAL A 214 -4.91 17.30 -0.51
N ASN A 215 -5.77 17.99 -1.27
CA ASN A 215 -6.88 18.75 -0.72
C ASN A 215 -7.84 17.84 0.06
N ARG A 216 -8.23 16.69 -0.51
CA ARG A 216 -9.06 15.70 0.18
C ARG A 216 -8.40 15.20 1.47
N GLU A 217 -7.11 14.92 1.44
CA GLU A 217 -6.41 14.44 2.64
C GLU A 217 -6.32 15.52 3.73
N ARG A 218 -6.21 16.80 3.36
CA ARG A 218 -6.27 17.93 4.30
C ARG A 218 -7.67 18.13 4.87
N GLU A 219 -8.71 18.07 4.03
CA GLU A 219 -10.10 18.07 4.49
C GLU A 219 -10.34 17.00 5.56
N ILE A 220 -9.75 15.80 5.39
CA ILE A 220 -9.86 14.71 6.36
C ILE A 220 -9.08 15.00 7.65
N ARG A 221 -7.84 15.50 7.55
CA ARG A 221 -7.00 15.78 8.72
C ARG A 221 -7.50 16.95 9.56
N ASP A 222 -8.04 17.97 8.91
CA ASP A 222 -8.52 19.20 9.53
C ASP A 222 -10.00 19.08 9.97
N PHE A 223 -10.64 17.93 9.71
CA PHE A 223 -12.02 17.67 10.07
C PHE A 223 -12.18 17.55 11.58
N ILE A 224 -13.10 18.35 12.14
CA ILE A 224 -13.46 18.30 13.56
C ILE A 224 -14.83 17.64 13.67
N GLU A 225 -14.87 16.45 14.26
CA GLU A 225 -16.12 15.75 14.55
C GLU A 225 -17.00 16.59 15.47
N THR A 226 -18.23 16.87 15.01
CA THR A 226 -19.21 17.62 15.78
C THR A 226 -20.37 16.69 16.12
N PRO A 227 -20.71 16.49 17.42
CA PRO A 227 -21.87 15.71 17.81
C PRO A 227 -23.16 16.47 17.49
N PHE A 228 -24.21 15.72 17.17
CA PHE A 228 -25.56 16.23 17.00
C PHE A 228 -26.57 15.20 17.51
N TYR A 229 -27.75 15.67 17.90
CA TYR A 229 -28.74 14.88 18.62
C TYR A 229 -30.04 14.83 17.82
N ARG A 230 -30.36 13.66 17.29
CA ARG A 230 -31.61 13.40 16.57
C ARG A 230 -32.63 12.82 17.53
N ILE A 231 -33.92 13.03 17.26
CA ILE A 231 -35.01 12.44 18.05
C ILE A 231 -35.74 11.43 17.17
N MET A 232 -35.85 10.21 17.67
CA MET A 232 -36.61 9.13 17.08
C MET A 232 -37.86 8.90 17.91
N GLY A 233 -39.04 8.99 17.31
CA GLY A 233 -40.29 8.57 17.93
C GLY A 233 -40.63 7.14 17.53
N SER A 234 -41.15 6.35 18.47
CA SER A 234 -41.66 4.99 18.22
C SER A 234 -43.18 5.01 18.26
N PHE A 235 -43.83 4.64 17.16
CA PHE A 235 -45.27 4.83 16.97
C PHE A 235 -45.98 3.53 16.56
N GLY A 236 -47.24 3.41 16.98
CA GLY A 236 -48.14 2.28 16.67
C GLY A 236 -47.81 1.01 17.45
N ASP A 237 -48.67 0.00 17.35
CA ASP A 237 -48.47 -1.29 18.02
C ASP A 237 -47.23 -2.04 17.48
N ALA A 238 -46.88 -1.79 16.22
CA ALA A 238 -45.68 -2.33 15.57
C ALA A 238 -44.38 -1.61 15.97
N GLY A 239 -44.45 -0.47 16.68
CA GLY A 239 -43.28 0.26 17.15
C GLY A 239 -42.36 0.80 16.05
N PHE A 240 -42.91 1.18 14.89
CA PHE A 240 -42.09 1.71 13.80
C PHE A 240 -41.47 3.06 14.18
N LYS A 241 -40.28 3.32 13.66
CA LYS A 241 -39.51 4.52 13.99
C LYS A 241 -39.81 5.68 13.02
N GLY A 242 -40.01 6.87 13.56
CA GLY A 242 -40.06 8.13 12.82
C GLY A 242 -38.97 9.09 13.29
N GLU A 243 -38.24 9.72 12.37
CA GLU A 243 -37.22 10.73 12.67
C GLU A 243 -37.89 12.12 12.73
N TRP A 244 -37.71 12.83 13.84
CA TRP A 244 -38.19 14.20 13.97
C TRP A 244 -37.46 15.16 13.02
N ARG A 245 -38.19 16.10 12.41
CA ARG A 245 -37.62 17.23 11.68
C ARG A 245 -38.37 18.51 11.95
N ALA A 246 -37.63 19.59 12.19
CA ALA A 246 -38.17 20.94 12.30
C ALA A 246 -38.62 21.43 10.91
N VAL A 247 -39.93 21.64 10.76
CA VAL A 247 -40.56 22.19 9.55
C VAL A 247 -41.23 23.52 9.87
N LYS A 248 -41.76 24.24 8.88
CA LYS A 248 -42.31 25.61 9.04
C LYS A 248 -43.28 25.81 10.23
N ASP A 249 -44.00 24.76 10.61
CA ASP A 249 -44.99 24.78 11.70
C ASP A 249 -44.44 24.26 13.05
N SER A 250 -43.19 23.79 13.08
CA SER A 250 -42.48 23.35 14.28
C SER A 250 -42.03 24.54 15.13
N LYS A 251 -42.02 24.35 16.45
CA LYS A 251 -41.47 25.31 17.43
C LYS A 251 -40.01 25.67 17.17
N TYR A 252 -39.25 24.74 16.60
CA TYR A 252 -37.81 24.87 16.37
C TYR A 252 -37.42 25.20 14.92
N PHE A 253 -38.36 25.56 14.05
CA PHE A 253 -38.06 25.92 12.66
C PHE A 253 -37.02 27.04 12.56
N GLU A 254 -35.97 26.84 11.75
CA GLU A 254 -34.85 27.76 11.59
C GLU A 254 -34.16 28.19 12.91
N SER A 255 -34.34 27.41 13.98
CA SER A 255 -33.76 27.73 15.28
C SER A 255 -32.23 27.61 15.26
N PRO A 256 -31.49 28.54 15.89
CA PRO A 256 -30.03 28.45 16.01
C PRO A 256 -29.57 27.24 16.85
N LEU A 257 -30.48 26.60 17.59
CA LEU A 257 -30.24 25.38 18.37
C LEU A 257 -30.05 24.14 17.47
N LEU A 258 -30.52 24.19 16.22
CA LEU A 258 -30.43 23.10 15.27
C LEU A 258 -29.01 22.97 14.71
N TYR A 259 -28.56 21.72 14.55
CA TYR A 259 -27.41 21.36 13.71
C TYR A 259 -27.85 21.36 12.23
N LYS A 260 -28.98 20.70 11.96
CA LYS A 260 -29.75 20.68 10.70
C LYS A 260 -31.23 20.55 11.05
N GLU A 261 -32.11 20.58 10.06
CA GLU A 261 -33.55 20.38 10.26
C GLU A 261 -33.92 19.11 11.04
N ASN A 262 -33.07 18.07 11.03
CA ASN A 262 -33.34 16.79 11.68
C ASN A 262 -32.59 16.56 13.01
N GLY A 263 -31.96 17.58 13.61
CA GLY A 263 -31.26 17.39 14.88
C GLY A 263 -30.70 18.63 15.55
N PHE A 264 -30.48 18.55 16.86
CA PHE A 264 -29.97 19.63 17.69
C PHE A 264 -28.44 19.60 17.86
N LYS A 265 -27.85 20.78 18.10
CA LYS A 265 -26.42 20.92 18.46
C LYS A 265 -26.12 20.43 19.88
N LYS A 266 -27.13 20.41 20.75
CA LYS A 266 -27.02 20.14 22.19
C LYS A 266 -28.07 19.14 22.65
N ARG A 267 -27.69 18.25 23.55
CA ARG A 267 -28.57 17.17 24.05
C ARG A 267 -29.76 17.74 24.82
N GLU A 268 -29.52 18.79 25.59
CA GLU A 268 -30.53 19.44 26.44
C GLU A 268 -31.69 20.00 25.62
N SER A 269 -31.44 20.46 24.39
CA SER A 269 -32.50 20.92 23.48
C SER A 269 -33.35 19.76 22.97
N ALA A 270 -32.76 18.59 22.74
CA ALA A 270 -33.49 17.39 22.35
C ALA A 270 -34.33 16.85 23.53
N GLU A 271 -33.78 16.85 24.75
CA GLU A 271 -34.49 16.46 25.97
C GLU A 271 -35.67 17.40 26.26
N ALA A 272 -35.49 18.71 26.08
CA ALA A 272 -36.57 19.69 26.22
C ALA A 272 -37.74 19.39 25.27
N LEU A 273 -37.46 19.07 24.00
CA LEU A 273 -38.50 18.70 23.06
C LEU A 273 -39.18 17.37 23.42
N ILE A 274 -38.44 16.35 23.84
CA ILE A 274 -39.03 15.08 24.29
C ILE A 274 -39.97 15.29 25.49
N ASN A 275 -39.57 16.14 26.44
CA ASN A 275 -40.41 16.46 27.59
C ASN A 275 -41.71 17.17 27.17
N ASP A 276 -41.65 18.08 26.20
CA ASP A 276 -42.83 18.76 25.66
C ASP A 276 -43.80 17.78 24.96
N LEU A 277 -43.28 16.73 24.33
CA LEU A 277 -44.05 15.73 23.59
C LEU A 277 -44.57 14.56 24.45
N THR A 278 -44.01 14.36 25.65
CA THR A 278 -44.36 13.22 26.49
C THR A 278 -45.81 13.34 27.00
N GLY A 279 -46.63 12.31 26.73
CA GLY A 279 -48.05 12.28 27.10
C GLY A 279 -48.98 13.04 26.15
N LYS A 280 -48.46 13.57 25.03
CA LYS A 280 -49.27 14.19 23.97
C LYS A 280 -49.78 13.12 22.99
N PRO A 281 -51.00 13.28 22.43
CA PRO A 281 -51.51 12.37 21.40
C PRO A 281 -50.73 12.58 20.10
N ALA A 282 -50.48 11.49 19.39
CA ALA A 282 -49.90 11.50 18.06
C ALA A 282 -50.96 11.09 17.03
N VAL A 283 -50.99 11.78 15.89
CA VAL A 283 -51.91 11.48 14.79
C VAL A 283 -51.17 11.38 13.47
N ILE A 284 -51.71 10.60 12.55
CA ILE A 284 -51.19 10.50 11.19
C ILE A 284 -51.57 11.77 10.40
N ASP A 285 -50.57 12.59 10.05
CA ASP A 285 -50.75 13.82 9.25
C ASP A 285 -50.85 13.50 7.75
N SER A 286 -50.04 12.56 7.26
CA SER A 286 -50.06 12.13 5.87
C SER A 286 -49.53 10.71 5.69
N ILE A 287 -50.06 10.02 4.67
CA ILE A 287 -49.55 8.75 4.15
C ILE A 287 -49.47 8.90 2.63
N GLU A 288 -48.28 8.77 2.08
CA GLU A 288 -48.03 8.76 0.65
C GLU A 288 -47.49 7.39 0.25
N THR A 289 -48.30 6.63 -0.49
CA THR A 289 -47.87 5.39 -1.14
C THR A 289 -47.60 5.67 -2.61
N SER A 290 -46.43 5.28 -3.10
CA SER A 290 -46.07 5.46 -4.50
C SER A 290 -45.22 4.32 -5.01
N THR A 291 -45.32 4.06 -6.31
CA THR A 291 -44.43 3.11 -6.99
C THR A 291 -43.36 3.90 -7.74
N SER A 292 -42.09 3.58 -7.49
CA SER A 292 -40.95 4.20 -8.19
C SER A 292 -40.18 3.15 -8.98
N ASN A 293 -39.76 3.53 -10.19
CA ASN A 293 -39.06 2.64 -11.10
C ASN A 293 -37.60 3.08 -11.22
N LYS A 294 -36.67 2.15 -11.04
CA LYS A 294 -35.24 2.38 -11.26
C LYS A 294 -34.81 1.61 -12.51
N ARG A 295 -34.46 2.34 -13.58
CA ARG A 295 -33.93 1.73 -14.81
C ARG A 295 -32.50 1.22 -14.59
N ALA A 296 -32.07 0.29 -15.43
CA ALA A 296 -30.69 -0.16 -15.45
C ALA A 296 -29.76 1.04 -15.70
N PRO A 297 -28.58 1.10 -15.06
CA PRO A 297 -27.60 2.13 -15.37
C PRO A 297 -27.18 2.07 -16.83
N LEU A 298 -26.67 3.20 -17.35
CA LEU A 298 -26.11 3.26 -18.71
C LEU A 298 -24.95 2.26 -18.86
N LEU A 299 -24.59 1.99 -20.12
CA LEU A 299 -23.50 1.08 -20.47
C LEU A 299 -22.16 1.63 -19.95
N PHE A 300 -21.15 0.75 -19.95
CA PHE A 300 -19.82 1.12 -19.48
C PHE A 300 -19.10 1.99 -20.50
N ASN A 301 -18.58 3.12 -20.04
CA ASN A 301 -17.37 3.71 -20.58
C ASN A 301 -16.16 3.15 -19.82
N LEU A 302 -14.94 3.55 -20.17
CA LEU A 302 -13.74 3.04 -19.51
C LEU A 302 -13.67 3.41 -18.02
N ALA A 303 -14.02 4.65 -17.66
CA ALA A 303 -13.92 5.15 -16.29
C ALA A 303 -14.87 4.44 -15.33
N GLU A 304 -16.13 4.22 -15.74
CA GLU A 304 -17.12 3.48 -14.96
C GLU A 304 -16.72 2.01 -14.79
N LEU A 305 -16.15 1.39 -15.85
CA LEU A 305 -15.64 0.02 -15.76
C LEU A 305 -14.45 -0.07 -14.81
N GLN A 306 -13.49 0.86 -14.89
CA GLN A 306 -12.34 0.95 -13.98
C GLN A 306 -12.78 1.13 -12.52
N SER A 307 -13.79 1.96 -12.28
CA SER A 307 -14.36 2.18 -10.95
C SER A 307 -15.03 0.93 -10.37
N GLU A 308 -15.89 0.26 -11.15
CA GLU A 308 -16.54 -0.98 -10.70
C GLU A 308 -15.52 -2.12 -10.52
N CYS A 309 -14.52 -2.23 -11.40
CA CYS A 309 -13.44 -3.22 -11.25
C CYS A 309 -12.57 -2.97 -10.02
N SER A 310 -12.21 -1.72 -9.73
CA SER A 310 -11.48 -1.34 -8.52
C SER A 310 -12.31 -1.64 -7.26
N LYS A 311 -13.63 -1.42 -7.31
CA LYS A 311 -14.54 -1.70 -6.20
C LYS A 311 -14.72 -3.20 -5.95
N ILE A 312 -14.98 -3.99 -7.00
CA ILE A 312 -15.37 -5.40 -6.93
C ILE A 312 -14.13 -6.31 -6.87
N PHE A 313 -13.19 -6.13 -7.80
CA PHE A 313 -12.03 -7.01 -7.99
C PHE A 313 -10.74 -6.49 -7.34
N LYS A 314 -10.75 -5.27 -6.79
CA LYS A 314 -9.59 -4.64 -6.15
C LYS A 314 -8.36 -4.50 -7.07
N ILE A 315 -8.59 -4.34 -8.38
CA ILE A 315 -7.54 -4.12 -9.38
C ILE A 315 -7.38 -2.63 -9.72
N SER A 316 -6.21 -2.25 -10.24
CA SER A 316 -5.95 -0.86 -10.62
C SER A 316 -6.67 -0.48 -11.93
N PRO A 317 -6.85 0.83 -12.20
CA PRO A 317 -7.38 1.31 -13.47
C PRO A 317 -6.55 0.84 -14.69
N ALA A 318 -5.22 0.80 -14.56
CA ALA A 318 -4.33 0.31 -15.62
C ALA A 318 -4.54 -1.19 -15.88
N GLN A 319 -4.59 -2.02 -14.82
CA GLN A 319 -4.90 -3.45 -14.95
C GLN A 319 -6.27 -3.69 -15.60
N THR A 320 -7.26 -2.86 -15.25
CA THR A 320 -8.58 -2.95 -15.90
C THR A 320 -8.49 -2.63 -17.39
N LEU A 321 -7.72 -1.60 -17.77
CA LEU A 321 -7.49 -1.24 -19.16
C LEU A 321 -6.80 -2.39 -19.92
N ASP A 322 -5.75 -2.98 -19.36
CA ASP A 322 -5.04 -4.11 -19.98
C ASP A 322 -5.99 -5.29 -20.23
N ILE A 323 -6.83 -5.64 -19.26
CA ILE A 323 -7.80 -6.73 -19.40
C ILE A 323 -8.82 -6.41 -20.48
N VAL A 324 -9.43 -5.22 -20.48
CA VAL A 324 -10.45 -4.90 -21.48
C VAL A 324 -9.83 -4.72 -22.87
N GLN A 325 -8.55 -4.33 -22.97
CA GLN A 325 -7.80 -4.37 -24.23
C GLN A 325 -7.60 -5.80 -24.72
N GLU A 326 -7.23 -6.74 -23.83
CA GLU A 326 -7.17 -8.17 -24.16
C GLU A 326 -8.53 -8.68 -24.69
N LEU A 327 -9.63 -8.30 -24.03
CA LEU A 327 -10.99 -8.67 -24.45
C LEU A 327 -11.33 -8.10 -25.83
N TYR A 328 -10.94 -6.86 -26.10
CA TYR A 328 -11.13 -6.20 -27.40
C TYR A 328 -10.32 -6.88 -28.51
N GLU A 329 -9.03 -7.15 -28.28
CA GLU A 329 -8.15 -7.80 -29.27
C GLU A 329 -8.59 -9.24 -29.57
N LYS A 330 -9.19 -9.92 -28.59
CA LYS A 330 -9.86 -11.22 -28.76
C LYS A 330 -11.27 -11.12 -29.36
N LYS A 331 -11.70 -9.91 -29.76
CA LYS A 331 -13.01 -9.59 -30.38
C LYS A 331 -14.21 -9.88 -29.49
N LEU A 332 -14.05 -9.95 -28.18
CA LEU A 332 -15.12 -10.24 -27.23
C LEU A 332 -15.92 -8.98 -26.87
N THR A 333 -15.27 -7.82 -26.81
CA THR A 333 -15.88 -6.51 -26.52
C THR A 333 -15.62 -5.51 -27.63
N THR A 334 -16.36 -4.40 -27.62
CA THR A 334 -16.11 -3.22 -28.44
C THR A 334 -14.92 -2.42 -27.91
N TYR A 335 -14.55 -1.36 -28.63
CA TYR A 335 -13.36 -0.56 -28.33
C TYR A 335 -13.37 -0.01 -26.89
N PRO A 336 -12.32 -0.24 -26.10
CA PRO A 336 -12.39 0.00 -24.66
C PRO A 336 -12.06 1.43 -24.23
N ARG A 337 -11.36 2.24 -25.05
CA ARG A 337 -10.98 3.61 -24.69
C ARG A 337 -12.05 4.59 -25.16
N THR A 338 -13.25 4.44 -24.60
CA THR A 338 -14.40 5.30 -24.86
C THR A 338 -14.82 6.03 -23.59
N ASP A 339 -15.22 7.29 -23.74
CA ASP A 339 -15.91 8.08 -22.71
C ASP A 339 -17.44 7.94 -22.82
N ALA A 340 -17.97 7.36 -23.90
CA ALA A 340 -19.41 7.22 -24.16
C ALA A 340 -20.04 6.06 -23.37
N ARG A 341 -21.27 6.30 -22.91
CA ARG A 341 -22.08 5.32 -22.13
C ARG A 341 -23.35 4.87 -22.84
N VAL A 342 -23.45 5.19 -24.12
CA VAL A 342 -24.61 4.94 -25.00
C VAL A 342 -24.18 4.23 -26.28
N LEU A 343 -25.15 3.69 -27.00
CA LEU A 343 -25.01 3.15 -28.35
C LEU A 343 -25.27 4.24 -29.41
N THR A 344 -24.79 4.02 -30.63
CA THR A 344 -25.29 4.73 -31.81
C THR A 344 -26.59 4.13 -32.32
N THR A 345 -27.38 4.91 -33.07
CA THR A 345 -28.63 4.46 -33.69
C THR A 345 -28.39 3.30 -34.65
N ALA A 346 -27.27 3.31 -35.37
CA ALA A 346 -26.90 2.24 -36.30
C ALA A 346 -26.69 0.90 -35.57
N ILE A 347 -25.90 0.91 -34.49
CA ILE A 347 -25.63 -0.30 -33.68
C ILE A 347 -26.90 -0.78 -32.97
N ALA A 348 -27.72 0.14 -32.45
CA ALA A 348 -28.97 -0.17 -31.78
C ALA A 348 -29.94 -0.99 -32.67
N LYS A 349 -30.04 -0.68 -33.97
CA LYS A 349 -30.90 -1.39 -34.93
C LYS A 349 -30.46 -2.84 -35.18
N GLU A 350 -29.18 -3.15 -35.00
CA GLU A 350 -28.63 -4.49 -35.23
C GLU A 350 -28.29 -5.26 -33.94
N ILE A 351 -28.58 -4.68 -32.76
CA ILE A 351 -28.10 -5.18 -31.46
C ILE A 351 -28.50 -6.62 -31.14
N SER A 352 -29.57 -7.12 -31.78
CA SER A 352 -30.01 -8.51 -31.67
C SER A 352 -28.94 -9.53 -32.09
N LYS A 353 -28.00 -9.15 -32.97
CA LYS A 353 -26.85 -9.99 -33.36
C LYS A 353 -25.93 -10.25 -32.15
N ASN A 354 -25.58 -9.20 -31.40
CA ASN A 354 -24.75 -9.29 -30.19
C ASN A 354 -25.42 -10.19 -29.13
N ILE A 355 -26.72 -9.98 -28.89
CA ILE A 355 -27.50 -10.75 -27.91
C ILE A 355 -27.57 -12.23 -28.31
N ARG A 356 -27.80 -12.53 -29.59
CA ARG A 356 -27.81 -13.90 -30.12
C ARG A 356 -26.51 -14.63 -29.88
N GLY A 357 -25.37 -13.96 -30.08
CA GLY A 357 -24.06 -14.53 -29.82
C GLY A 357 -23.87 -14.99 -28.36
N LEU A 358 -24.39 -14.21 -27.41
CA LEU A 358 -24.32 -14.55 -25.98
C LEU A 358 -25.15 -15.76 -25.56
N THR A 359 -26.07 -16.25 -26.41
CA THR A 359 -26.80 -17.50 -26.14
C THR A 359 -25.87 -18.72 -26.10
N GLY A 360 -24.71 -18.64 -26.74
CA GLY A 360 -23.66 -19.65 -26.71
C GLY A 360 -22.73 -19.56 -25.50
N TYR A 361 -22.88 -18.55 -24.64
CA TYR A 361 -22.08 -18.39 -23.43
C TYR A 361 -22.86 -18.83 -22.18
N PRO A 362 -22.52 -19.97 -21.53
CA PRO A 362 -23.38 -20.59 -20.51
C PRO A 362 -23.86 -19.66 -19.40
N GLU A 363 -23.00 -18.77 -18.89
CA GLU A 363 -23.34 -17.85 -17.80
C GLU A 363 -24.36 -16.76 -18.18
N MET A 364 -24.49 -16.46 -19.48
CA MET A 364 -25.38 -15.41 -20.00
C MET A 364 -26.55 -15.99 -20.81
N ALA A 365 -26.51 -17.29 -21.12
CA ALA A 365 -27.38 -17.92 -22.09
C ALA A 365 -28.86 -17.80 -21.74
N SER A 366 -29.24 -17.99 -20.47
CA SER A 366 -30.63 -17.88 -20.02
C SER A 366 -31.17 -16.46 -20.21
N PHE A 367 -30.39 -15.45 -19.80
CA PHE A 367 -30.79 -14.05 -19.91
C PHE A 367 -30.89 -13.60 -21.37
N ALA A 368 -29.93 -13.99 -22.20
CA ALA A 368 -29.90 -13.66 -23.63
C ALA A 368 -31.07 -14.31 -24.39
N LYS A 369 -31.38 -15.58 -24.11
CA LYS A 369 -32.55 -16.27 -24.69
C LYS A 369 -33.85 -15.57 -24.32
N ASN A 370 -34.03 -15.23 -23.05
CA ASN A 370 -35.22 -14.52 -22.58
C ASN A 370 -35.44 -13.18 -23.31
N ILE A 371 -34.36 -12.42 -23.56
CA ILE A 371 -34.43 -11.16 -24.32
C ILE A 371 -34.86 -11.40 -25.78
N LEU A 372 -34.36 -12.45 -26.42
CA LEU A 372 -34.66 -12.77 -27.81
C LEU A 372 -36.09 -13.30 -27.97
N ASP A 373 -36.49 -14.25 -27.11
CA ASP A 373 -37.80 -14.91 -27.15
C ASP A 373 -38.93 -13.90 -26.92
N ASN A 374 -38.73 -12.94 -26.01
CA ASN A 374 -39.69 -11.88 -25.71
C ASN A 374 -39.46 -10.59 -26.51
N ARG A 375 -38.50 -10.58 -27.45
CA ARG A 375 -38.16 -9.42 -28.29
C ARG A 375 -37.91 -8.12 -27.49
N MET A 376 -37.28 -8.22 -26.33
CA MET A 376 -37.07 -7.09 -25.39
C MET A 376 -36.08 -6.03 -25.92
N TYR A 377 -35.40 -6.29 -27.04
CA TYR A 377 -34.50 -5.36 -27.71
C TYR A 377 -35.21 -4.37 -28.65
N VAL A 378 -36.49 -4.58 -28.97
CA VAL A 378 -37.24 -3.72 -29.90
C VAL A 378 -37.48 -2.35 -29.28
N GLY A 379 -37.15 -1.27 -30.00
CA GLY A 379 -37.33 0.11 -29.55
C GLY A 379 -36.14 0.67 -28.75
N ILE A 380 -35.06 -0.10 -28.60
CA ILE A 380 -33.84 0.37 -27.92
C ILE A 380 -33.25 1.62 -28.58
N GLU A 381 -33.41 1.78 -29.89
CA GLU A 381 -32.93 2.92 -30.66
C GLU A 381 -33.61 4.25 -30.30
N LYS A 382 -34.74 4.19 -29.57
CA LYS A 382 -35.49 5.36 -29.05
C LYS A 382 -35.35 5.51 -27.53
N SER A 383 -34.49 4.71 -26.91
CA SER A 383 -34.32 4.68 -25.45
C SER A 383 -33.22 5.65 -24.99
N ALA A 384 -33.09 5.83 -23.68
CA ALA A 384 -32.00 6.62 -23.09
C ALA A 384 -30.61 5.97 -23.27
N TYR A 385 -30.53 4.74 -23.77
CA TYR A 385 -29.29 4.01 -24.01
C TYR A 385 -28.72 4.22 -25.43
N THR A 386 -29.41 4.98 -26.28
CA THR A 386 -28.99 5.27 -27.66
C THR A 386 -29.06 6.77 -27.91
N ASP A 387 -27.92 7.37 -28.24
CA ASP A 387 -27.82 8.81 -28.47
C ASP A 387 -26.54 9.13 -29.26
N ASP A 388 -26.66 9.32 -30.58
CA ASP A 388 -25.52 9.61 -31.46
C ASP A 388 -24.79 10.91 -31.06
N SER A 389 -25.47 11.87 -30.44
CA SER A 389 -24.87 13.14 -30.01
C SER A 389 -23.93 13.02 -28.80
N LYS A 390 -24.02 11.90 -28.07
CA LYS A 390 -23.18 11.59 -26.90
C LYS A 390 -22.04 10.63 -27.22
N VAL A 391 -21.86 10.30 -28.49
CA VAL A 391 -20.74 9.49 -28.97
C VAL A 391 -19.74 10.45 -29.62
N THR A 392 -18.51 10.48 -29.10
CA THR A 392 -17.41 11.22 -29.71
C THR A 392 -16.76 10.34 -30.77
N ASP A 393 -15.81 9.50 -30.37
CA ASP A 393 -15.03 8.62 -31.24
C ASP A 393 -15.59 7.18 -31.25
N HIS A 394 -16.02 6.70 -30.07
CA HIS A 394 -16.49 5.32 -29.90
C HIS A 394 -17.71 5.27 -28.99
N TYR A 395 -18.67 4.39 -29.29
CA TYR A 395 -19.80 4.12 -28.40
C TYR A 395 -19.38 3.22 -27.22
N ALA A 396 -20.32 2.95 -26.30
CA ALA A 396 -20.03 2.23 -25.07
C ALA A 396 -19.41 0.83 -25.24
N ILE A 397 -18.72 0.38 -24.19
CA ILE A 397 -18.12 -0.95 -24.08
C ILE A 397 -19.23 -2.00 -23.91
N ILE A 398 -19.45 -2.82 -24.93
CA ILE A 398 -20.44 -3.90 -24.96
C ILE A 398 -19.81 -5.20 -25.49
N PRO A 399 -20.41 -6.37 -25.21
CA PRO A 399 -19.98 -7.60 -25.88
C PRO A 399 -20.35 -7.58 -27.37
N THR A 400 -19.46 -8.12 -28.21
CA THR A 400 -19.69 -8.26 -29.67
C THR A 400 -20.66 -9.41 -30.00
N GLY A 401 -20.85 -10.34 -29.06
CA GLY A 401 -21.55 -11.62 -29.26
C GLY A 401 -20.63 -12.76 -29.71
N GLN A 402 -19.35 -12.50 -29.99
CA GLN A 402 -18.38 -13.56 -30.24
C GLN A 402 -17.98 -14.23 -28.91
N THR A 403 -17.88 -15.56 -28.89
CA THR A 403 -17.66 -16.34 -27.66
C THR A 403 -16.51 -17.33 -27.77
N GLN A 404 -15.89 -17.48 -28.95
CA GLN A 404 -14.89 -18.51 -29.25
C GLN A 404 -13.62 -18.35 -28.41
N ALA A 405 -13.23 -17.11 -28.11
CA ALA A 405 -12.01 -16.80 -27.38
C ALA A 405 -12.14 -16.83 -25.85
N ILE A 406 -13.35 -17.03 -25.31
CA ILE A 406 -13.61 -16.99 -23.85
C ILE A 406 -12.81 -18.08 -23.10
N GLY A 407 -12.64 -19.25 -23.71
CA GLY A 407 -11.88 -20.36 -23.11
C GLY A 407 -10.41 -20.02 -22.83
N ALA A 408 -9.83 -19.07 -23.57
CA ALA A 408 -8.44 -18.64 -23.46
C ALA A 408 -8.24 -17.44 -22.50
N LEU A 409 -9.28 -16.99 -21.79
CA LEU A 409 -9.20 -15.90 -20.82
C LEU A 409 -8.79 -16.41 -19.43
N SER A 410 -8.07 -15.58 -18.67
CA SER A 410 -7.87 -15.78 -17.23
C SER A 410 -9.18 -15.62 -16.45
N ASP A 411 -9.26 -16.13 -15.23
CA ASP A 411 -10.48 -16.05 -14.40
C ASP A 411 -10.87 -14.61 -14.09
N LEU A 412 -9.89 -13.73 -13.87
CA LEU A 412 -10.14 -12.30 -13.70
C LEU A 412 -10.68 -11.67 -14.99
N ALA A 413 -10.07 -11.96 -16.15
CA ALA A 413 -10.54 -11.43 -17.43
C ALA A 413 -11.97 -11.91 -17.75
N LYS A 414 -12.29 -13.18 -17.45
CA LYS A 414 -13.66 -13.72 -17.53
C LYS A 414 -14.61 -12.98 -16.60
N SER A 415 -14.19 -12.71 -15.35
CA SER A 415 -15.00 -11.97 -14.38
C SER A 415 -15.30 -10.53 -14.82
N VAL A 416 -14.32 -9.85 -15.42
CA VAL A 416 -14.51 -8.51 -16.02
C VAL A 416 -15.43 -8.59 -17.23
N TYR A 417 -15.25 -9.60 -18.11
CA TYR A 417 -16.14 -9.81 -19.25
C TYR A 417 -17.59 -10.08 -18.82
N ASN A 418 -17.78 -10.86 -17.74
CA ASN A 418 -19.08 -11.12 -17.14
C ASN A 418 -19.75 -9.85 -16.62
N LEU A 419 -18.97 -8.96 -15.98
CA LEU A 419 -19.46 -7.67 -15.53
C LEU A 419 -19.98 -6.83 -16.71
N ILE A 420 -19.22 -6.78 -17.82
CA ILE A 420 -19.61 -6.09 -19.06
C ILE A 420 -20.88 -6.72 -19.65
N CYS A 421 -20.95 -8.04 -19.77
CA CYS A 421 -22.11 -8.76 -20.31
C CYS A 421 -23.37 -8.52 -19.47
N LYS A 422 -23.27 -8.60 -18.14
CA LYS A 422 -24.40 -8.35 -17.24
C LYS A 422 -24.89 -6.91 -17.32
N ARG A 423 -23.99 -5.93 -17.39
CA ARG A 423 -24.36 -4.52 -17.59
C ARG A 423 -25.09 -4.33 -18.92
N PHE A 424 -24.58 -4.92 -20.00
CA PHE A 424 -25.19 -4.88 -21.32
C PHE A 424 -26.58 -5.51 -21.34
N LEU A 425 -26.73 -6.74 -20.87
CA LEU A 425 -28.02 -7.44 -20.87
C LEU A 425 -29.07 -6.78 -19.97
N SER A 426 -28.64 -6.09 -18.90
CA SER A 426 -29.53 -5.40 -17.97
C SER A 426 -30.36 -4.29 -18.63
N ILE A 427 -29.87 -3.63 -19.69
CA ILE A 427 -30.59 -2.49 -20.31
C ILE A 427 -31.88 -2.92 -21.01
N PHE A 428 -32.01 -4.20 -21.36
CA PHE A 428 -33.18 -4.75 -22.03
C PHE A 428 -34.27 -5.21 -21.05
N TYR A 429 -33.94 -5.38 -19.77
CA TYR A 429 -34.90 -5.80 -18.76
C TYR A 429 -35.71 -4.61 -18.22
N PRO A 430 -36.94 -4.85 -17.74
CA PRO A 430 -37.74 -3.80 -17.11
C PRO A 430 -37.02 -3.13 -15.93
N ALA A 431 -37.42 -1.90 -15.63
CA ALA A 431 -36.95 -1.21 -14.44
C ALA A 431 -37.25 -2.04 -13.16
N ALA A 432 -36.36 -1.96 -12.18
CA ALA A 432 -36.65 -2.47 -10.84
C ALA A 432 -37.75 -1.59 -10.23
N GLU A 433 -38.83 -2.22 -9.77
CA GLU A 433 -40.01 -1.55 -9.23
C GLU A 433 -39.94 -1.57 -7.71
N TYR A 434 -40.04 -0.39 -7.09
CA TYR A 434 -40.03 -0.23 -5.64
C TYR A 434 -41.36 0.33 -5.16
N LYS A 435 -41.93 -0.28 -4.13
CA LYS A 435 -43.01 0.32 -3.34
C LYS A 435 -42.39 1.24 -2.31
N ASN A 436 -42.82 2.49 -2.32
CA ASN A 436 -42.35 3.53 -1.42
C ASN A 436 -43.53 3.97 -0.55
N VAL A 437 -43.27 4.07 0.73
CA VAL A 437 -44.17 4.69 1.70
C VAL A 437 -43.43 5.85 2.31
N LYS A 438 -44.06 7.01 2.36
CA LYS A 438 -43.68 8.12 3.22
C LYS A 438 -44.86 8.40 4.14
N MET A 439 -44.61 8.46 5.43
CA MET A 439 -45.64 8.74 6.41
C MET A 439 -45.12 9.80 7.38
N THR A 440 -46.01 10.72 7.73
CA THR A 440 -45.72 11.77 8.69
C THR A 440 -46.69 11.65 9.85
N VAL A 441 -46.13 11.54 11.05
CA VAL A 441 -46.86 11.56 12.32
C VAL A 441 -46.65 12.93 12.95
N VAL A 442 -47.72 13.54 13.47
CA VAL A 442 -47.65 14.82 14.17
C VAL A 442 -48.07 14.66 15.62
N SER A 443 -47.31 15.27 16.53
CA SER A 443 -47.58 15.34 17.96
C SER A 443 -47.27 16.75 18.45
N ASP A 444 -48.26 17.43 19.05
CA ASP A 444 -48.14 18.81 19.55
C ASP A 444 -47.57 19.84 18.53
N GLY A 445 -47.87 19.65 17.24
CA GLY A 445 -47.36 20.49 16.14
C GLY A 445 -46.02 20.04 15.55
N GLU A 446 -45.32 19.12 16.21
CA GLU A 446 -44.02 18.60 15.76
C GLU A 446 -44.16 17.35 14.89
N LYS A 447 -43.33 17.25 13.84
CA LYS A 447 -43.49 16.23 12.80
C LYS A 447 -42.37 15.19 12.81
N PHE A 448 -42.78 13.93 12.73
CA PHE A 448 -41.92 12.76 12.64
C PHE A 448 -42.12 12.09 11.28
N PHE A 449 -41.01 11.87 10.58
CA PHE A 449 -41.00 11.34 9.22
C PHE A 449 -40.49 9.91 9.23
N THR A 450 -41.24 9.02 8.60
CA THR A 450 -40.81 7.65 8.36
C THR A 450 -40.97 7.32 6.89
N SER A 451 -40.04 6.54 6.35
CA SER A 451 -40.12 6.10 4.97
C SER A 451 -39.56 4.71 4.79
N ALA A 452 -40.25 3.90 4.02
CA ALA A 452 -39.76 2.60 3.55
C ALA A 452 -39.72 2.57 2.03
N LYS A 453 -38.70 1.88 1.50
CA LYS A 453 -38.55 1.58 0.09
C LYS A 453 -38.23 0.10 -0.07
N VAL A 454 -39.19 -0.68 -0.54
CA VAL A 454 -39.06 -2.14 -0.67
C VAL A 454 -39.14 -2.54 -2.14
N LEU A 455 -38.24 -3.42 -2.56
CA LEU A 455 -38.17 -3.95 -3.92
C LEU A 455 -39.38 -4.87 -4.16
N SER A 456 -40.28 -4.46 -5.05
CA SER A 456 -41.50 -5.19 -5.43
C SER A 456 -41.25 -6.12 -6.62
N LYS A 457 -40.54 -5.62 -7.65
CA LYS A 457 -40.12 -6.41 -8.81
C LYS A 457 -38.64 -6.17 -9.11
N LYS A 458 -37.87 -7.25 -9.26
CA LYS A 458 -36.42 -7.20 -9.49
C LYS A 458 -36.06 -6.51 -10.81
N GLY A 459 -36.83 -6.74 -11.88
CA GLY A 459 -36.53 -6.19 -13.21
C GLY A 459 -35.11 -6.54 -13.63
N TYR A 460 -34.34 -5.54 -14.09
CA TYR A 460 -32.94 -5.72 -14.51
C TYR A 460 -32.00 -6.30 -13.44
N MET A 461 -32.37 -6.26 -12.15
CA MET A 461 -31.57 -6.86 -11.08
C MET A 461 -31.51 -8.39 -11.15
N GLU A 462 -32.39 -9.03 -11.94
CA GLU A 462 -32.28 -10.47 -12.26
C GLU A 462 -30.98 -10.78 -13.00
N VAL A 463 -30.53 -9.87 -13.87
CA VAL A 463 -29.29 -10.02 -14.65
C VAL A 463 -28.10 -9.46 -13.88
N ALA A 464 -28.23 -8.23 -13.37
CA ALA A 464 -27.14 -7.54 -12.67
C ALA A 464 -26.74 -8.24 -11.36
N GLY A 465 -27.63 -9.05 -10.79
CA GLY A 465 -27.57 -9.50 -9.41
C GLY A 465 -28.11 -8.42 -8.46
N VAL A 466 -28.63 -8.87 -7.31
CA VAL A 466 -28.90 -7.95 -6.20
C VAL A 466 -27.55 -7.60 -5.60
N TYR A 467 -26.98 -6.46 -5.99
CA TYR A 467 -25.95 -5.85 -5.18
C TYR A 467 -26.62 -5.45 -3.86
N GLU A 468 -26.47 -6.28 -2.84
CA GLU A 468 -26.54 -5.81 -1.47
C GLU A 468 -25.43 -4.77 -1.33
N LYS A 469 -25.74 -3.52 -1.65
CA LYS A 469 -25.07 -2.42 -0.98
C LYS A 469 -25.28 -2.72 0.50
N LYS A 470 -24.24 -3.16 1.20
CA LYS A 470 -24.02 -2.64 2.54
C LYS A 470 -24.08 -1.14 2.35
N GLU A 471 -25.22 -0.56 2.71
CA GLU A 471 -25.42 0.87 2.67
C GLU A 471 -24.19 1.50 3.31
N SER A 472 -23.63 2.48 2.60
CA SER A 472 -22.50 3.25 3.08
C SER A 472 -22.77 3.69 4.52
N ASP A 473 -21.75 3.65 5.39
CA ASP A 473 -21.76 4.11 6.79
C ASP A 473 -22.27 5.56 7.03
N ASP A 474 -22.76 6.25 5.99
CA ASP A 474 -23.37 7.58 6.08
C ASP A 474 -24.91 7.54 6.16
N ASP A 475 -25.54 6.36 6.02
CA ASP A 475 -26.93 6.12 6.39
C ASP A 475 -26.93 5.35 7.72
N GLU A 476 -26.79 6.07 8.84
CA GLU A 476 -27.01 5.50 10.18
C GLU A 476 -28.49 5.15 10.37
N GLY A 477 -28.90 4.05 9.76
CA GLY A 477 -30.20 3.41 9.88
C GLY A 477 -30.05 1.94 9.52
N SER A 478 -29.34 1.17 10.35
CA SER A 478 -29.43 -0.29 10.34
C SER A 478 -30.83 -0.69 10.78
N ASP A 479 -31.81 -0.56 9.89
CA ASP A 479 -33.11 -1.17 10.05
C ASP A 479 -33.16 -2.43 9.20
N ASP A 480 -33.38 -3.51 9.94
CA ASP A 480 -33.73 -4.83 9.46
C ASP A 480 -34.81 -4.75 8.36
N ASN A 481 -34.71 -5.61 7.34
CA ASN A 481 -35.64 -5.59 6.20
C ASN A 481 -37.10 -5.84 6.65
N SER A 482 -37.25 -6.50 7.81
CA SER A 482 -38.51 -6.73 8.54
C SER A 482 -39.28 -5.45 8.83
N HIS A 483 -38.63 -4.41 9.37
CA HIS A 483 -39.27 -3.15 9.74
C HIS A 483 -39.78 -2.34 8.53
N LYS A 484 -39.10 -2.46 7.38
CA LYS A 484 -39.54 -1.80 6.13
C LYS A 484 -40.81 -2.45 5.56
N GLU A 485 -40.95 -3.77 5.69
CA GLU A 485 -42.14 -4.51 5.27
C GLU A 485 -43.32 -4.29 6.24
N GLU A 486 -43.06 -4.23 7.55
CA GLU A 486 -44.05 -3.91 8.58
C GLU A 486 -44.64 -2.51 8.40
N LEU A 487 -43.81 -1.50 8.11
CA LEU A 487 -44.28 -0.13 7.83
C LEU A 487 -45.18 -0.09 6.59
N LEU A 488 -44.84 -0.87 5.54
CA LEU A 488 -45.64 -0.97 4.32
C LEU A 488 -47.00 -1.64 4.57
N ALA A 489 -47.04 -2.68 5.41
CA ALA A 489 -48.28 -3.33 5.82
C ALA A 489 -49.17 -2.38 6.63
N PHE A 490 -48.60 -1.69 7.62
CA PHE A 490 -49.30 -0.72 8.45
C PHE A 490 -49.88 0.45 7.63
N ALA A 491 -49.09 1.02 6.72
CA ALA A 491 -49.53 2.10 5.84
C ALA A 491 -50.66 1.67 4.88
N GLY A 492 -50.82 0.37 4.61
CA GLY A 492 -51.92 -0.17 3.82
C GLY A 492 -53.27 -0.17 4.55
N THR A 493 -53.27 -0.14 5.88
CA THR A 493 -54.48 -0.17 6.71
C THR A 493 -54.79 1.16 7.39
N ALA A 494 -53.77 1.98 7.64
CA ALA A 494 -53.90 3.26 8.33
C ALA A 494 -54.46 4.39 7.42
N LYS A 495 -55.09 5.39 8.03
CA LYS A 495 -55.66 6.57 7.37
C LYS A 495 -55.14 7.86 8.02
N LYS A 496 -55.17 8.93 7.23
CA LYS A 496 -54.94 10.29 7.77
C LYS A 496 -55.94 10.59 8.88
N GLY A 497 -55.45 11.13 9.98
CA GLY A 497 -56.24 11.48 11.16
C GLY A 497 -56.39 10.36 12.18
N ASP A 498 -55.92 9.14 11.89
CA ASP A 498 -55.89 8.06 12.88
C ASP A 498 -54.98 8.46 14.05
N GLU A 499 -55.49 8.30 15.27
CA GLU A 499 -54.70 8.45 16.49
C GLU A 499 -53.84 7.19 16.68
N ILE A 500 -52.58 7.40 17.02
CA ILE A 500 -51.59 6.32 17.10
C ILE A 500 -50.90 6.31 18.47
N VAL A 501 -50.68 5.10 19.00
CA VAL A 501 -49.98 4.90 20.27
C VAL A 501 -48.54 5.38 20.15
N VAL A 502 -48.11 6.26 21.06
CA VAL A 502 -46.70 6.65 21.22
C VAL A 502 -46.06 5.71 22.23
N GLN A 503 -45.15 4.85 21.79
CA GLN A 503 -44.42 3.93 22.67
C GLN A 503 -43.29 4.64 23.43
N GLY A 504 -42.73 5.68 22.83
CA GLY A 504 -41.70 6.52 23.45
C GLY A 504 -40.88 7.32 22.44
N TYR A 505 -40.03 8.18 22.97
CA TYR A 505 -39.06 8.96 22.21
C TYR A 505 -37.63 8.62 22.66
N GLU A 506 -36.71 8.51 21.71
CA GLU A 506 -35.31 8.19 21.93
C GLU A 506 -34.42 9.29 21.33
N ILE A 507 -33.39 9.70 22.07
CA ILE A 507 -32.33 10.56 21.53
C ILE A 507 -31.27 9.67 20.91
N LYS A 508 -31.07 9.84 19.59
CA LYS A 508 -29.97 9.22 18.87
C LYS A 508 -28.85 10.24 18.70
N GLU A 509 -27.76 10.03 19.43
CA GLU A 509 -26.53 10.80 19.26
C GLU A 509 -25.84 10.35 17.97
N GLY A 510 -25.54 11.31 17.09
CA GLY A 510 -24.74 11.11 15.89
C GLY A 510 -23.52 12.02 15.90
N LYS A 511 -22.52 11.70 15.07
CA LYS A 511 -21.34 12.54 14.87
C LYS A 511 -21.12 12.76 13.38
N THR A 512 -20.68 13.95 13.01
CA THR A 512 -20.28 14.22 11.62
C THR A 512 -19.06 13.35 11.28
N SER A 513 -19.01 12.79 10.07
CA SER A 513 -17.88 11.99 9.59
C SER A 513 -17.06 12.75 8.54
N PRO A 514 -15.71 12.57 8.50
CA PRO A 514 -14.87 13.18 7.49
C PRO A 514 -15.20 12.62 6.09
N PRO A 515 -14.89 13.37 5.01
CA PRO A 515 -15.09 12.87 3.66
C PRO A 515 -14.24 11.61 3.40
N LYS A 516 -14.76 10.70 2.58
CA LYS A 516 -14.03 9.46 2.26
C LYS A 516 -12.81 9.76 1.39
N ARG A 517 -11.71 9.04 1.66
CA ARG A 517 -10.52 9.04 0.80
C ARG A 517 -10.86 8.58 -0.61
N TYR A 518 -10.07 9.06 -1.57
CA TYR A 518 -10.12 8.52 -2.91
C TYR A 518 -9.59 7.07 -2.93
N THR A 519 -10.21 6.25 -3.77
CA THR A 519 -9.68 4.97 -4.25
C THR A 519 -9.23 5.17 -5.69
N SER A 520 -8.39 4.27 -6.21
CA SER A 520 -7.93 4.35 -7.59
C SER A 520 -9.09 4.43 -8.58
N GLY A 521 -10.17 3.68 -8.36
CA GLY A 521 -11.38 3.71 -9.20
C GLY A 521 -12.18 5.02 -9.09
N ASN A 522 -12.51 5.47 -7.88
CA ASN A 522 -13.31 6.69 -7.73
C ASN A 522 -12.52 7.97 -8.05
N LEU A 523 -11.19 7.93 -8.00
CA LEU A 523 -10.34 9.04 -8.44
C LEU A 523 -10.44 9.21 -9.96
N ILE A 524 -10.43 8.11 -10.73
CA ILE A 524 -10.64 8.18 -12.18
C ILE A 524 -12.01 8.78 -12.51
N LEU A 525 -13.06 8.38 -11.79
CA LEU A 525 -14.37 9.02 -11.94
C LEU A 525 -14.34 10.50 -11.56
N ALA A 526 -13.62 10.88 -10.50
CA ALA A 526 -13.49 12.27 -10.12
C ALA A 526 -12.72 13.08 -11.18
N MET A 527 -11.75 12.47 -11.86
CA MET A 527 -11.04 13.09 -13.00
C MET A 527 -11.95 13.29 -14.20
N GLU A 528 -12.78 12.30 -14.54
CA GLU A 528 -13.79 12.41 -15.61
C GLU A 528 -14.85 13.49 -15.27
N ASN A 529 -15.25 13.57 -14.00
CA ASN A 529 -16.28 14.49 -13.51
C ASN A 529 -15.68 15.76 -12.87
N ALA A 530 -14.45 16.13 -13.23
CA ALA A 530 -13.74 17.24 -12.62
C ALA A 530 -14.44 18.60 -12.80
N GLY A 531 -15.37 18.71 -13.75
CA GLY A 531 -16.24 19.89 -13.90
C GLY A 531 -17.09 20.21 -12.66
N ASN A 532 -17.39 19.22 -11.83
CA ASN A 532 -18.09 19.46 -10.55
C ASN A 532 -17.27 20.31 -9.57
N LEU A 533 -15.96 20.48 -9.82
CA LEU A 533 -15.06 21.30 -9.02
C LEU A 533 -14.88 22.72 -9.60
N ILE A 534 -15.51 23.02 -10.74
CA ILE A 534 -15.43 24.32 -11.41
C ILE A 534 -16.71 25.10 -11.08
N GLU A 535 -16.58 26.35 -10.65
CA GLU A 535 -17.73 27.23 -10.32
C GLU A 535 -18.38 27.86 -11.57
N ASP A 536 -17.57 28.23 -12.56
CA ASP A 536 -18.01 28.80 -13.84
C ASP A 536 -18.81 27.78 -14.67
N GLU A 537 -20.04 28.13 -15.06
CA GLU A 537 -20.95 27.21 -15.75
C GLU A 537 -20.50 26.90 -17.18
N GLU A 538 -19.93 27.85 -17.91
CA GLU A 538 -19.48 27.67 -19.29
C GLU A 538 -18.28 26.70 -19.34
N LEU A 539 -17.29 26.93 -18.45
CA LEU A 539 -16.15 26.02 -18.28
C LEU A 539 -16.58 24.64 -17.78
N ARG A 540 -17.55 24.60 -16.86
CA ARG A 540 -18.11 23.35 -16.32
C ARG A 540 -18.78 22.55 -17.41
N GLU A 541 -19.64 23.15 -18.23
CA GLU A 541 -20.34 22.46 -19.32
C GLU A 541 -19.36 21.85 -20.33
N GLN A 542 -18.27 22.56 -20.64
CA GLN A 542 -17.28 22.08 -21.59
C GLN A 542 -16.49 20.89 -21.06
N ILE A 543 -15.98 20.96 -19.82
CA ILE A 543 -15.23 19.85 -19.23
C ILE A 543 -16.13 18.67 -18.84
N LYS A 544 -17.45 18.85 -18.70
CA LYS A 544 -18.41 17.78 -18.37
C LYS A 544 -18.39 16.63 -19.39
N LYS A 545 -17.95 16.88 -20.62
CA LYS A 545 -17.82 15.87 -21.68
C LYS A 545 -16.50 15.10 -21.66
N SER A 546 -15.42 15.70 -21.16
CA SER A 546 -14.05 15.17 -21.32
C SER A 546 -13.27 14.96 -20.02
N GLY A 547 -13.66 15.62 -18.92
CA GLY A 547 -12.91 15.64 -17.66
C GLY A 547 -11.49 16.21 -17.79
N ILE A 548 -10.64 15.92 -16.80
CA ILE A 548 -9.19 16.15 -16.88
C ILE A 548 -8.47 14.89 -17.35
N GLY A 549 -7.67 15.03 -18.41
CA GLY A 549 -7.07 13.89 -19.11
C GLY A 549 -8.08 13.07 -19.92
N THR A 550 -7.58 12.26 -20.85
CA THR A 550 -8.41 11.39 -21.71
C THR A 550 -8.65 10.03 -21.04
N SER A 551 -9.73 9.33 -21.40
CA SER A 551 -10.01 7.96 -20.92
C SER A 551 -8.77 7.03 -20.96
N ALA A 552 -7.93 7.15 -21.98
CA ALA A 552 -6.69 6.39 -22.13
C ALA A 552 -5.56 6.77 -21.14
N THR A 553 -5.45 8.03 -20.72
CA THR A 553 -4.29 8.55 -19.98
C THR A 553 -4.50 8.68 -18.48
N ARG A 554 -5.75 8.74 -17.98
CA ARG A 554 -6.04 8.92 -16.55
C ARG A 554 -5.38 7.85 -15.65
N GLY A 555 -5.42 6.58 -16.08
CA GLY A 555 -4.78 5.47 -15.37
C GLY A 555 -3.25 5.61 -15.33
N GLU A 556 -2.63 5.91 -16.46
CA GLU A 556 -1.17 6.09 -16.56
C GLU A 556 -0.66 7.27 -15.74
N ILE A 557 -1.45 8.35 -15.64
CA ILE A 557 -1.14 9.51 -14.80
C ILE A 557 -1.12 9.13 -13.32
N LEU A 558 -2.10 8.34 -12.86
CA LEU A 558 -2.10 7.83 -11.49
C LEU A 558 -0.88 6.95 -11.23
N ASP A 559 -0.58 6.01 -12.12
CA ASP A 559 0.59 5.14 -12.00
C ASP A 559 1.90 5.93 -12.00
N LYS A 560 2.00 7.00 -12.81
CA LYS A 560 3.14 7.92 -12.80
C LYS A 560 3.30 8.60 -11.45
N LEU A 561 2.22 9.15 -10.88
CA LEU A 561 2.23 9.82 -9.57
C LEU A 561 2.63 8.87 -8.44
N VAL A 562 2.23 7.61 -8.52
CA VAL A 562 2.67 6.56 -7.58
C VAL A 562 4.14 6.20 -7.79
N ARG A 563 4.58 6.04 -9.04
CA ARG A 563 5.96 5.70 -9.40
C ARG A 563 6.97 6.76 -8.94
N ILE A 564 6.63 8.05 -9.11
CA ILE A 564 7.48 9.18 -8.68
C ILE A 564 7.31 9.55 -7.20
N LYS A 565 6.57 8.75 -6.43
CA LYS A 565 6.37 8.92 -4.97
C LYS A 565 5.69 10.24 -4.59
N TYR A 566 4.77 10.71 -5.42
CA TYR A 566 3.89 11.82 -5.04
C TYR A 566 2.62 11.31 -4.37
N LEU A 567 2.12 10.19 -4.86
CA LEU A 567 0.99 9.47 -4.26
C LEU A 567 1.44 8.07 -3.84
N ASN A 568 0.70 7.49 -2.92
CA ASN A 568 0.77 6.09 -2.55
C ASN A 568 -0.58 5.44 -2.79
N GLN A 569 -0.55 4.19 -3.27
CA GLN A 569 -1.73 3.38 -3.52
C GLN A 569 -1.64 2.10 -2.71
N ASN A 570 -2.62 1.87 -1.85
CA ASN A 570 -2.76 0.60 -1.15
C ASN A 570 -3.29 -0.47 -2.13
N GLN A 571 -2.48 -1.47 -2.44
CA GLN A 571 -2.83 -2.49 -3.43
C GLN A 571 -4.03 -3.37 -3.04
N LYS A 572 -4.32 -3.52 -1.74
CA LYS A 572 -5.46 -4.35 -1.27
C LYS A 572 -6.77 -3.57 -1.26
N THR A 573 -6.74 -2.35 -0.74
CA THR A 573 -7.96 -1.52 -0.58
C THR A 573 -8.19 -0.58 -1.75
N GLN A 574 -7.20 -0.42 -2.64
CA GLN A 574 -7.15 0.57 -3.70
C GLN A 574 -7.19 2.03 -3.21
N ILE A 575 -7.06 2.29 -1.90
CA ILE A 575 -7.05 3.64 -1.32
C ILE A 575 -5.81 4.41 -1.76
N ILE A 576 -6.01 5.67 -2.16
CA ILE A 576 -4.97 6.62 -2.54
C ILE A 576 -4.73 7.61 -1.41
N THR A 577 -3.46 7.82 -1.07
CA THR A 577 -3.02 8.81 -0.08
C THR A 577 -1.84 9.60 -0.64
N PRO A 578 -1.65 10.88 -0.29
CA PRO A 578 -0.44 11.58 -0.69
C PRO A 578 0.78 11.04 0.07
N GLU A 579 1.93 10.99 -0.61
CA GLU A 579 3.23 10.79 0.01
C GLU A 579 3.73 12.12 0.61
N LYS A 580 4.68 12.06 1.55
CA LYS A 580 5.31 13.28 2.11
C LYS A 580 5.90 14.15 1.00
N LEU A 581 6.61 13.53 0.05
CA LEU A 581 7.16 14.26 -1.10
C LEU A 581 6.05 14.93 -1.92
N GLY A 582 4.94 14.24 -2.19
CA GLY A 582 3.79 14.83 -2.91
C GLY A 582 3.20 16.05 -2.22
N GLU A 583 3.06 16.02 -0.88
CA GLU A 583 2.63 17.18 -0.10
C GLU A 583 3.62 18.35 -0.16
N MET A 584 4.92 18.07 -0.17
CA MET A 584 5.94 19.11 -0.36
C MET A 584 5.88 19.72 -1.75
N ILE A 585 5.70 18.90 -2.79
CA ILE A 585 5.52 19.38 -4.17
C ILE A 585 4.25 20.20 -4.31
N TYR A 586 3.16 19.79 -3.67
CA TYR A 586 1.94 20.58 -3.61
C TYR A 586 2.19 21.99 -3.05
N GLU A 587 2.98 22.13 -1.96
CA GLU A 587 3.31 23.45 -1.40
C GLU A 587 4.16 24.31 -2.35
N VAL A 588 5.13 23.70 -3.05
CA VAL A 588 5.92 24.39 -4.09
C VAL A 588 4.97 24.95 -5.16
N VAL A 589 4.10 24.10 -5.71
CA VAL A 589 3.17 24.48 -6.78
C VAL A 589 2.16 25.52 -6.29
N LYS A 590 1.61 25.37 -5.08
CA LYS A 590 0.63 26.30 -4.51
C LYS A 590 1.20 27.72 -4.39
N LEU A 591 2.48 27.84 -4.04
CA LEU A 591 3.14 29.14 -3.90
C LEU A 591 3.64 29.70 -5.24
N SER A 592 4.00 28.85 -6.21
CA SER A 592 4.57 29.29 -7.47
C SER A 592 3.55 29.44 -8.61
N VAL A 593 2.65 28.48 -8.79
CA VAL A 593 1.66 28.42 -9.87
C VAL A 593 0.40 27.65 -9.42
N PRO A 594 -0.43 28.24 -8.54
CA PRO A 594 -1.57 27.55 -7.93
C PRO A 594 -2.62 27.06 -8.92
N THR A 595 -2.72 27.67 -10.12
CA THR A 595 -3.68 27.27 -11.17
C THR A 595 -3.48 25.84 -11.67
N LEU A 596 -2.32 25.22 -11.43
CA LEU A 596 -2.08 23.81 -11.79
C LEU A 596 -2.68 22.80 -10.80
N LEU A 597 -3.14 23.26 -9.63
CA LEU A 597 -3.73 22.38 -8.61
C LEU A 597 -5.24 22.24 -8.75
N ASN A 598 -5.86 22.96 -9.69
CA ASN A 598 -7.29 22.94 -9.95
C ASN A 598 -7.59 22.63 -11.44
N PRO A 599 -8.79 22.12 -11.77
CA PRO A 599 -9.11 21.69 -13.12
C PRO A 599 -9.44 22.84 -14.08
N GLU A 600 -9.63 24.08 -13.61
CA GLU A 600 -10.08 25.21 -14.42
C GLU A 600 -9.12 25.52 -15.57
N MET A 601 -7.82 25.55 -15.29
CA MET A 601 -6.82 25.82 -16.33
C MET A 601 -6.80 24.70 -17.39
N THR A 602 -6.98 23.46 -16.94
CA THR A 602 -7.08 22.30 -17.83
C THR A 602 -8.33 22.40 -18.70
N ALA A 603 -9.46 22.80 -18.13
CA ALA A 603 -10.71 23.04 -18.86
C ALA A 603 -10.50 24.05 -19.98
N ASN A 604 -9.96 25.23 -19.65
CA ASN A 604 -9.72 26.33 -20.59
C ASN A 604 -8.88 25.90 -21.80
N TRP A 605 -7.83 25.09 -21.58
CA TRP A 605 -6.97 24.63 -22.68
C TRP A 605 -7.70 23.61 -23.56
N GLU A 606 -8.45 22.69 -22.97
CA GLU A 606 -9.31 21.79 -23.76
C GLU A 606 -10.34 22.56 -24.59
N MET A 607 -10.84 23.71 -24.11
CA MET A 607 -11.69 24.58 -24.93
C MET A 607 -10.98 25.14 -26.15
N GLY A 608 -9.75 25.62 -25.96
CA GLY A 608 -8.92 26.13 -27.05
C GLY A 608 -8.65 25.05 -28.10
N LEU A 609 -8.28 23.85 -27.66
CA LEU A 609 -8.03 22.70 -28.53
C LEU A 609 -9.27 22.28 -29.33
N GLU A 610 -10.46 22.30 -28.71
CA GLU A 610 -11.73 22.03 -29.37
C GLU A 610 -12.09 23.14 -30.37
N GLY A 611 -11.79 24.40 -30.02
CA GLY A 611 -11.94 25.55 -30.92
C GLY A 611 -11.10 25.42 -32.19
N ILE A 612 -9.89 24.84 -32.10
CA ILE A 612 -9.04 24.56 -33.28
C ILE A 612 -9.71 23.54 -34.20
N ILE A 613 -10.30 22.46 -33.64
CA ILE A 613 -11.01 21.43 -34.42
C ILE A 613 -12.18 22.07 -35.16
N ASN A 614 -12.98 22.87 -34.46
CA ASN A 614 -14.15 23.53 -35.01
C ASN A 614 -13.81 24.72 -35.92
N GLY A 615 -12.55 25.18 -35.92
CA GLY A 615 -12.08 26.34 -36.68
C GLY A 615 -12.57 27.68 -36.15
N THR A 616 -13.00 27.73 -34.88
CA THR A 616 -13.35 28.96 -34.17
C THR A 616 -12.15 29.62 -33.49
N VAL A 617 -11.05 28.87 -33.35
CA VAL A 617 -9.77 29.33 -32.79
C VAL A 617 -8.66 29.07 -33.80
N ASP A 618 -7.85 30.10 -34.08
CA ASP A 618 -6.64 29.97 -34.91
C ASP A 618 -5.50 29.33 -34.11
N ASP A 619 -4.83 28.34 -34.70
CA ASP A 619 -3.78 27.56 -34.03
C ASP A 619 -2.51 28.38 -33.75
N VAL A 620 -2.18 29.37 -34.58
CA VAL A 620 -0.99 30.22 -34.41
C VAL A 620 -1.23 31.22 -33.29
N GLU A 621 -2.40 31.87 -33.28
CA GLU A 621 -2.80 32.78 -32.20
C GLU A 621 -2.87 32.05 -30.85
N TYR A 622 -3.47 30.85 -30.84
CA TYR A 622 -3.56 30.03 -29.64
C TYR A 622 -2.17 29.67 -29.10
N ARG A 623 -1.26 29.22 -29.98
CA ARG A 623 0.13 28.94 -29.62
C ARG A 623 0.83 30.15 -29.02
N SER A 624 0.66 31.33 -29.60
CA SER A 624 1.26 32.56 -29.08
C SER A 624 0.81 32.85 -27.66
N LYS A 625 -0.51 32.75 -27.38
CA LYS A 625 -1.07 32.97 -26.04
C LYS A 625 -0.54 31.96 -25.01
N LEU A 626 -0.42 30.68 -25.41
CA LEU A 626 0.16 29.62 -24.60
C LEU A 626 1.64 29.91 -24.27
N GLU A 627 2.44 30.24 -25.28
CA GLU A 627 3.87 30.53 -25.10
C GLU A 627 4.10 31.78 -24.25
N ASP A 628 3.27 32.82 -24.38
CA ASP A 628 3.29 34.02 -23.54
C ASP A 628 2.94 33.72 -22.09
N TYR A 629 1.94 32.86 -21.85
CA TYR A 629 1.62 32.37 -20.52
C TYR A 629 2.81 31.63 -19.90
N ILE A 630 3.39 30.66 -20.61
CA ILE A 630 4.52 29.87 -20.12
C ILE A 630 5.73 30.77 -19.84
N ARG A 631 6.00 31.73 -20.73
CA ARG A 631 7.09 32.70 -20.57
C ARG A 631 6.90 33.54 -19.31
N ARG A 632 5.71 34.11 -19.12
CA ARG A 632 5.40 34.93 -17.95
C ARG A 632 5.55 34.14 -16.65
N GLU A 633 4.96 32.96 -16.57
CA GLU A 633 5.00 32.16 -15.34
C GLU A 633 6.41 31.61 -15.06
N THR A 634 7.15 31.19 -16.09
CA THR A 634 8.56 30.75 -15.93
C THR A 634 9.43 31.88 -15.42
N THR A 635 9.32 33.09 -15.99
CA THR A 635 10.06 34.26 -15.52
C THR A 635 9.73 34.59 -14.07
N LYS A 636 8.45 34.57 -13.68
CA LYS A 636 8.05 34.75 -12.27
C LYS A 636 8.69 33.70 -11.36
N MET A 637 8.61 32.42 -11.72
CA MET A 637 9.24 31.32 -10.95
C MET A 637 10.74 31.53 -10.77
N ILE A 638 11.43 32.08 -11.78
CA ILE A 638 12.87 32.38 -11.72
C ILE A 638 13.13 33.59 -10.81
N SER A 639 12.38 34.69 -10.98
CA SER A 639 12.64 35.96 -10.31
C SER A 639 12.30 35.97 -8.81
N PHE A 640 11.27 35.26 -8.35
CA PHE A 640 10.81 35.33 -6.96
C PHE A 640 11.38 34.22 -6.08
N ASP A 641 12.23 34.53 -5.10
CA ASP A 641 12.67 33.52 -4.14
C ASP A 641 11.57 33.20 -3.12
N LEU A 642 11.16 31.93 -3.08
CA LEU A 642 10.11 31.41 -2.20
C LEU A 642 10.68 30.40 -1.20
N THR A 643 12.01 30.25 -1.14
CA THR A 643 12.69 29.23 -0.35
C THR A 643 12.24 29.24 1.11
N GLU A 644 12.18 30.41 1.75
CA GLU A 644 11.75 30.51 3.16
C GLU A 644 10.27 30.13 3.37
N GLN A 645 9.39 30.55 2.48
CA GLN A 645 7.95 30.26 2.57
C GLN A 645 7.69 28.77 2.35
N ILE A 646 8.30 28.20 1.32
CA ILE A 646 8.23 26.76 1.03
C ILE A 646 8.80 25.99 2.22
N ALA A 647 10.01 26.31 2.69
CA ALA A 647 10.65 25.65 3.84
C ALA A 647 9.75 25.65 5.08
N ARG A 648 9.08 26.76 5.36
CA ARG A 648 8.12 26.89 6.48
C ARG A 648 6.92 25.97 6.30
N ASN A 649 6.32 25.93 5.11
CA ASN A 649 5.12 25.13 4.85
C ASN A 649 5.41 23.62 4.81
N ILE A 650 6.60 23.23 4.36
CA ILE A 650 6.98 21.82 4.24
C ILE A 650 7.61 21.24 5.51
N ASN A 651 7.96 22.08 6.49
CA ASN A 651 8.64 21.65 7.71
C ASN A 651 7.91 20.50 8.42
N ARG A 652 6.57 20.56 8.49
CA ARG A 652 5.72 19.51 9.09
C ARG A 652 5.82 18.13 8.41
N PHE A 653 6.36 18.07 7.19
CA PHE A 653 6.53 16.84 6.44
C PHE A 653 7.96 16.27 6.56
N THR A 654 8.88 16.97 7.22
CA THR A 654 10.26 16.50 7.45
C THR A 654 10.32 15.40 8.51
N GLY A 655 11.38 14.59 8.49
CA GLY A 655 11.64 13.52 9.45
C GLY A 655 13.09 13.55 9.95
N LYS A 656 13.48 12.54 10.73
CA LYS A 656 14.80 12.46 11.38
C LYS A 656 15.98 12.51 10.40
N ASP A 657 15.82 11.88 9.23
CA ASP A 657 16.86 11.84 8.19
C ASP A 657 16.85 13.05 7.26
N SER A 658 15.87 13.95 7.41
CA SER A 658 15.76 15.16 6.61
C SER A 658 16.89 16.15 6.91
N LYS A 659 17.23 16.99 5.93
CA LYS A 659 18.31 17.97 6.02
C LYS A 659 17.86 19.31 5.44
N GLY A 660 18.70 20.34 5.65
CA GLY A 660 18.52 21.65 5.04
C GLY A 660 17.59 22.59 5.81
N VAL A 661 17.29 23.74 5.20
CA VAL A 661 16.54 24.83 5.86
C VAL A 661 15.11 24.43 6.24
N ALA A 662 14.51 23.51 5.49
CA ALA A 662 13.17 22.98 5.72
C ALA A 662 13.03 22.25 7.06
N THR A 663 14.10 21.75 7.66
CA THR A 663 14.04 21.10 8.99
C THR A 663 14.06 22.10 10.14
N ARG A 664 14.23 23.41 9.87
CA ARG A 664 14.42 24.45 10.87
C ARG A 664 13.14 25.25 11.09
N LYS A 665 12.25 24.74 11.95
CA LYS A 665 11.07 25.44 12.46
C LYS A 665 11.49 26.38 13.58
N LYS A 666 11.12 27.64 13.51
CA LYS A 666 11.27 28.60 14.62
C LYS A 666 10.31 28.22 15.75
N LEU A 667 10.83 28.15 16.97
CA LEU A 667 10.07 27.76 18.16
C LEU A 667 9.48 28.95 18.92
N GLY A 668 9.76 30.18 18.47
CA GLY A 668 9.30 31.40 19.14
C GLY A 668 9.96 31.70 20.50
N ILE A 669 10.95 30.89 20.91
CA ILE A 669 11.67 31.02 22.17
C ILE A 669 13.14 31.43 21.94
N LYS A 670 13.73 32.09 22.93
CA LYS A 670 15.10 32.62 22.87
C LYS A 670 16.10 31.60 23.39
N CYS A 671 17.27 31.58 22.76
CA CYS A 671 18.39 30.73 23.13
C CYS A 671 18.92 31.16 24.51
N PRO A 672 18.95 30.25 25.50
CA PRO A 672 19.38 30.58 26.86
C PRO A 672 20.89 30.86 26.99
N MET A 673 21.67 30.62 25.93
CA MET A 673 23.11 30.91 25.84
C MET A 673 23.41 32.28 25.23
N CYS A 674 22.75 32.66 24.13
CA CYS A 674 23.13 33.86 23.35
C CYS A 674 21.96 34.79 22.99
N GLY A 675 20.73 34.50 23.42
CA GLY A 675 19.54 35.28 23.08
C GLY A 675 19.10 35.17 21.61
N GLY A 676 19.76 34.33 20.80
CA GLY A 676 19.36 34.01 19.43
C GLY A 676 18.04 33.24 19.37
N GLU A 677 17.54 32.95 18.18
CA GLU A 677 16.29 32.18 18.04
C GLU A 677 16.56 30.67 18.15
N LEU A 678 15.66 29.90 18.77
CA LEU A 678 15.77 28.44 18.76
C LEU A 678 14.92 27.83 17.64
N THR A 679 15.49 26.80 17.01
CA THR A 679 14.87 26.10 15.89
C THR A 679 14.92 24.59 16.06
N THR A 680 14.01 23.87 15.40
CA THR A 680 14.16 22.42 15.22
C THR A 680 15.37 22.11 14.32
N THR A 681 15.94 20.92 14.49
CA THR A 681 17.04 20.40 13.67
C THR A 681 16.83 18.90 13.42
N SER A 682 17.58 18.32 12.49
CA SER A 682 17.58 16.86 12.26
C SER A 682 18.01 16.03 13.48
N PHE A 683 18.61 16.67 14.49
CA PHE A 683 19.13 16.01 15.69
C PHE A 683 18.41 16.42 16.97
N GLY A 684 17.27 17.13 16.89
CA GLY A 684 16.53 17.67 18.04
C GLY A 684 16.31 19.18 17.88
N TYR A 685 16.84 19.97 18.80
CA TYR A 685 16.66 21.43 18.84
C TYR A 685 17.99 22.15 18.95
N GLY A 686 18.11 23.34 18.35
CA GLY A 686 19.37 24.08 18.34
C GLY A 686 19.19 25.57 18.07
N CYS A 687 20.22 26.35 18.45
CA CYS A 687 20.24 27.78 18.21
C CYS A 687 20.46 28.12 16.72
N SER A 688 19.73 29.11 16.21
CA SER A 688 19.91 29.68 14.88
C SER A 688 21.35 30.15 14.64
N ASN A 689 22.02 30.61 15.71
CA ASN A 689 23.37 31.16 15.67
C ASN A 689 24.47 30.10 15.84
N TYR A 690 24.13 28.81 15.69
CA TYR A 690 25.09 27.71 15.84
C TYR A 690 26.22 27.75 14.81
N PHE A 691 25.90 28.15 13.58
CA PHE A 691 26.86 28.31 12.49
C PHE A 691 27.22 29.77 12.21
N ASP A 692 26.81 30.70 13.07
CA ASP A 692 27.18 32.11 12.97
C ASP A 692 28.67 32.26 13.30
N GLU A 693 29.47 32.80 12.38
CA GLU A 693 30.93 32.87 12.52
C GLU A 693 31.40 33.82 13.64
N THR A 694 30.53 34.76 14.02
CA THR A 694 30.75 35.75 15.07
C THR A 694 30.29 35.27 16.45
N ILE A 695 29.09 34.70 16.54
CA ILE A 695 28.46 34.30 17.82
C ILE A 695 28.83 32.87 18.22
N LYS A 696 28.95 31.94 17.25
CA LYS A 696 29.33 30.52 17.43
C LYS A 696 28.62 29.82 18.60
N CYS A 697 27.30 30.03 18.74
CA CYS A 697 26.54 29.51 19.87
C CYS A 697 26.38 27.99 19.81
N LYS A 698 26.99 27.23 20.72
CA LYS A 698 26.95 25.76 20.69
C LYS A 698 25.68 25.13 21.29
N PHE A 699 24.65 25.91 21.58
CA PHE A 699 23.43 25.40 22.21
C PHE A 699 22.68 24.44 21.29
N ASN A 700 22.57 23.19 21.72
CA ASN A 700 21.78 22.15 21.08
C ASN A 700 21.29 21.15 22.13
N VAL A 701 20.11 20.58 21.91
CA VAL A 701 19.53 19.51 22.72
C VAL A 701 18.98 18.45 21.78
N GLY A 702 19.59 17.28 21.78
CA GLY A 702 19.16 16.14 20.96
C GLY A 702 18.44 15.06 21.74
N THR A 703 18.51 13.82 21.25
CA THR A 703 17.98 12.64 21.97
C THR A 703 18.66 12.51 23.34
N ILE A 704 17.86 12.44 24.42
CA ILE A 704 18.37 12.26 25.79
C ILE A 704 18.02 10.85 26.26
N ALA A 705 19.04 10.05 26.59
CA ALA A 705 18.89 8.67 27.07
C ALA A 705 17.89 7.82 26.24
N GLY A 706 17.93 7.95 24.91
CA GLY A 706 17.07 7.18 23.99
C GLY A 706 15.68 7.75 23.74
N VAL A 707 15.34 8.89 24.35
CA VAL A 707 14.07 9.60 24.14
C VAL A 707 14.32 10.88 23.33
N ASP A 708 13.61 11.03 22.22
CA ASP A 708 13.53 12.30 21.47
C ASP A 708 12.52 13.20 22.20
N LEU A 709 12.94 14.38 22.67
CA LEU A 709 12.05 15.28 23.41
C LEU A 709 10.91 15.78 22.50
N PRO A 710 9.65 15.73 22.96
CA PRO A 710 8.56 16.48 22.34
C PRO A 710 8.83 17.99 22.35
N GLU A 711 8.26 18.71 21.38
CA GLU A 711 8.46 20.17 21.25
C GLU A 711 7.97 20.93 22.49
N GLU A 712 6.81 20.55 23.03
CA GLU A 712 6.25 21.13 24.25
C GLU A 712 7.22 20.98 25.44
N ASP A 713 7.78 19.77 25.61
CA ASP A 713 8.72 19.50 26.70
C ASP A 713 10.02 20.29 26.52
N PHE A 714 10.54 20.39 25.30
CA PHE A 714 11.71 21.22 25.04
C PHE A 714 11.46 22.71 25.30
N VAL A 715 10.28 23.21 24.91
CA VAL A 715 9.88 24.61 25.17
C VAL A 715 9.78 24.87 26.67
N SER A 716 9.13 23.98 27.44
CA SER A 716 9.07 24.09 28.91
C SER A 716 10.47 24.00 29.53
N LEU A 717 11.34 23.08 29.06
CA LEU A 717 12.71 22.98 29.56
C LEU A 717 13.50 24.29 29.41
N VAL A 718 13.32 25.00 28.29
CA VAL A 718 14.02 26.27 28.03
C VAL A 718 13.41 27.45 28.78
N ASN A 719 12.08 27.58 28.79
CA ASN A 719 11.39 28.73 29.38
C ASN A 719 11.24 28.61 30.90
N GLU A 720 10.87 27.43 31.39
CA GLU A 720 10.57 27.16 32.80
C GLU A 720 11.78 26.56 33.53
N GLY A 721 12.83 26.19 32.79
CA GLY A 721 14.01 25.50 33.31
C GLY A 721 13.78 24.03 33.63
N LYS A 722 12.57 23.49 33.38
CA LYS A 722 12.22 22.09 33.67
C LYS A 722 11.11 21.54 32.77
N THR A 723 11.02 20.21 32.64
CA THR A 723 9.91 19.51 31.97
C THR A 723 8.91 18.91 32.97
N LYS A 724 7.77 18.42 32.47
CA LYS A 724 6.98 17.39 33.17
C LYS A 724 7.75 16.06 33.25
N VAL A 725 7.24 15.10 34.01
CA VAL A 725 7.82 13.74 34.03
C VAL A 725 7.66 13.11 32.65
N ILE A 726 8.78 12.70 32.07
CA ILE A 726 8.85 12.02 30.78
C ILE A 726 9.21 10.55 31.05
N ASP A 727 8.45 9.64 30.45
CA ASP A 727 8.65 8.19 30.56
C ASP A 727 9.57 7.66 29.45
N GLY A 728 10.17 6.49 29.69
CA GLY A 728 10.86 5.73 28.65
C GLY A 728 12.34 6.06 28.46
N PHE A 729 12.95 6.88 29.32
CA PHE A 729 14.39 7.07 29.32
C PHE A 729 15.12 5.76 29.58
N VAL A 730 16.19 5.49 28.85
CA VAL A 730 16.95 4.24 28.93
C VAL A 730 18.23 4.48 29.71
N GLY A 731 18.32 3.91 30.91
CA GLY A 731 19.49 3.99 31.77
C GLY A 731 20.69 3.22 31.20
N LYS A 732 21.89 3.43 31.79
CA LYS A 732 23.13 2.73 31.38
C LYS A 732 23.02 1.19 31.46
N ASN A 733 22.11 0.68 32.28
CA ASN A 733 21.78 -0.74 32.43
C ASN A 733 20.70 -1.23 31.44
N LYS A 734 20.31 -0.42 30.45
CA LYS A 734 19.23 -0.66 29.48
C LYS A 734 17.83 -0.81 30.11
N LYS A 735 17.63 -0.40 31.37
CA LYS A 735 16.30 -0.37 31.99
C LYS A 735 15.62 0.98 31.73
N PRO A 736 14.31 0.99 31.43
CA PRO A 736 13.56 2.23 31.32
C PRO A 736 13.41 2.88 32.70
N PHE A 737 13.38 4.21 32.74
CA PHE A 737 13.07 5.01 33.91
C PHE A 737 12.31 6.28 33.49
N SER A 738 11.66 6.91 34.47
CA SER A 738 10.91 8.15 34.29
C SER A 738 11.58 9.26 35.10
N ALA A 739 11.63 10.46 34.54
CA ALA A 739 12.20 11.62 35.20
C ALA A 739 11.67 12.91 34.57
N ALA A 740 11.65 14.00 35.32
CA ALA A 740 11.64 15.32 34.71
C ALA A 740 13.07 15.67 34.27
N LEU A 741 13.22 16.58 33.31
CA LEU A 741 14.50 17.16 32.94
C LEU A 741 14.58 18.56 33.51
N VAL A 742 15.75 18.94 34.04
CA VAL A 742 16.02 20.28 34.58
C VAL A 742 17.27 20.84 33.92
N MET A 743 17.17 22.11 33.52
CA MET A 743 18.25 22.84 32.89
C MET A 743 19.03 23.63 33.93
N SER A 744 20.35 23.39 34.00
CA SER A 744 21.27 24.07 34.91
C SER A 744 22.41 24.73 34.14
N LYS A 745 22.95 25.84 34.65
CA LYS A 745 24.16 26.48 34.12
C LYS A 745 25.32 26.18 35.06
N ASP A 746 26.46 25.78 34.50
CA ASP A 746 27.71 25.67 35.26
C ASP A 746 28.45 27.01 35.36
N ASP A 747 29.53 27.05 36.15
CA ASP A 747 30.34 28.24 36.43
C ASP A 747 30.99 28.85 35.18
N ASN A 748 31.07 28.09 34.09
CA ASN A 748 31.58 28.55 32.78
C ASN A 748 30.45 28.98 31.84
N GLY A 749 29.21 29.03 32.32
CA GLY A 749 28.03 29.41 31.55
C GLY A 749 27.53 28.33 30.59
N VAL A 750 28.02 27.09 30.68
CA VAL A 750 27.55 25.97 29.84
C VAL A 750 26.27 25.41 30.43
N ILE A 751 25.28 25.22 29.55
CA ILE A 751 23.99 24.64 29.93
C ILE A 751 24.07 23.12 29.93
N ASN A 752 23.70 22.51 31.04
CA ASN A 752 23.58 21.08 31.25
C ASN A 752 22.13 20.70 31.52
N VAL A 753 21.66 19.62 30.90
CA VAL A 753 20.32 19.05 31.14
C VAL A 753 20.49 17.82 32.03
N ASN A 754 19.89 17.86 33.22
CA ASN A 754 19.98 16.83 34.25
C ASN A 754 18.62 16.18 34.49
N PHE A 755 18.61 14.95 35.00
CA PHE A 755 17.40 14.26 35.42
C PHE A 755 17.00 14.72 36.83
N ASP A 756 15.74 15.15 36.99
CA ASP A 756 15.11 15.43 38.28
C ASP A 756 14.06 14.36 38.59
N PHE A 757 14.33 13.62 39.66
CA PHE A 757 13.47 12.54 40.14
C PHE A 757 12.51 13.01 41.25
N SER A 758 12.62 14.26 41.73
CA SER A 758 11.80 14.78 42.84
C SER A 758 10.30 14.87 42.50
N GLN A 759 9.98 14.99 41.22
CA GLN A 759 8.62 15.08 40.70
C GLN A 759 8.02 13.72 40.33
N VAL A 760 8.79 12.63 40.44
CA VAL A 760 8.27 11.27 40.21
C VAL A 760 7.46 10.87 41.44
N PRO A 761 6.13 10.66 41.35
CA PRO A 761 5.32 10.33 42.52
C PRO A 761 5.82 9.04 43.17
N ALA A 762 6.03 9.10 44.50
CA ALA A 762 6.45 7.93 45.27
C ALA A 762 5.35 6.87 45.23
N ARG A 763 5.67 5.70 44.67
CA ARG A 763 4.76 4.55 44.67
C ARG A 763 4.94 3.79 45.98
N TYR A 764 3.84 3.55 46.71
CA TYR A 764 3.87 2.78 47.96
C TYR A 764 3.46 1.33 47.71
N LEU A 765 4.02 0.40 48.48
CA LEU A 765 3.62 -1.00 48.47
C LEU A 765 2.34 -1.13 49.31
N GLU A 766 1.20 -1.30 48.66
CA GLU A 766 -0.08 -1.53 49.33
C GLU A 766 -0.16 -2.99 49.83
N GLY A 767 -0.67 -3.20 51.05
CA GLY A 767 -0.83 -4.54 51.64
C GLY A 767 0.30 -5.01 52.57
N ALA A 768 1.35 -4.21 52.77
CA ALA A 768 2.40 -4.49 53.77
C ALA A 768 2.94 -3.21 54.43
N VAL A 769 3.25 -3.28 55.72
CA VAL A 769 3.91 -2.20 56.48
C VAL A 769 5.32 -2.61 56.88
N CYS A 770 6.18 -1.64 57.17
CA CYS A 770 7.56 -1.88 57.55
C CYS A 770 7.63 -2.75 58.82
N PRO A 771 8.18 -3.96 58.78
CA PRO A 771 8.23 -4.86 59.94
C PRO A 771 9.21 -4.40 61.02
N ALA A 772 10.00 -3.35 60.77
CA ALA A 772 10.92 -2.77 61.73
C ALA A 772 10.35 -1.54 62.47
N CYS A 773 9.39 -0.80 61.89
CA CYS A 773 8.87 0.42 62.52
C CYS A 773 7.38 0.72 62.28
N GLY A 774 6.66 -0.14 61.54
CA GLY A 774 5.22 -0.01 61.26
C GLY A 774 4.82 1.04 60.22
N LYS A 775 5.77 1.79 59.67
CA LYS A 775 5.51 2.85 58.66
C LYS A 775 5.36 2.28 57.25
N ARG A 776 4.95 3.10 56.28
CA ARG A 776 4.71 2.64 54.91
C ARG A 776 6.01 2.27 54.20
N LEU A 777 5.88 1.39 53.24
CA LEU A 777 6.96 0.92 52.38
C LEU A 777 6.84 1.57 51.00
N MET A 778 7.93 2.15 50.50
CA MET A 778 8.03 2.76 49.18
C MET A 778 8.69 1.79 48.20
N ILE A 779 8.10 1.68 47.00
CA ILE A 779 8.65 0.95 45.86
C ILE A 779 9.67 1.85 45.16
N THR A 780 10.87 1.33 44.96
CA THR A 780 11.99 2.01 44.28
C THR A 780 12.50 1.15 43.12
N GLY A 781 13.29 1.72 42.22
CA GLY A 781 13.95 0.96 41.15
C GLY A 781 14.92 -0.14 41.62
N TYR A 782 15.20 -0.21 42.93
CA TYR A 782 16.12 -1.17 43.55
C TYR A 782 15.42 -2.16 44.50
N GLY A 783 14.09 -2.09 44.65
CA GLY A 783 13.30 -2.89 45.58
C GLY A 783 12.41 -2.05 46.49
N VAL A 784 12.07 -2.56 47.68
CA VAL A 784 11.14 -1.92 48.62
C VAL A 784 11.88 -1.42 49.86
N THR A 785 11.62 -0.18 50.29
CA THR A 785 12.28 0.44 51.45
C THR A 785 11.28 1.13 52.38
N CYS A 786 11.61 1.23 53.66
CA CYS A 786 10.82 2.06 54.58
C CYS A 786 10.84 3.55 54.14
N GLU A 787 9.67 4.20 54.21
CA GLU A 787 9.54 5.65 53.93
C GLU A 787 10.41 6.55 54.82
N ASP A 788 10.78 6.06 56.01
CA ASP A 788 11.61 6.77 56.98
C ASP A 788 13.08 6.38 56.94
N ARG A 789 13.52 5.58 55.95
CA ARG A 789 14.91 5.09 55.90
C ARG A 789 15.95 6.19 55.72
N THR A 790 15.59 7.27 55.06
CA THR A 790 16.52 8.35 54.69
C THR A 790 16.53 9.53 55.66
N LYS A 791 15.76 9.47 56.76
CA LYS A 791 15.73 10.51 57.80
C LYS A 791 16.88 10.31 58.81
N GLU A 792 17.27 11.38 59.50
CA GLU A 792 18.21 11.31 60.63
C GLU A 792 17.63 10.42 61.73
N ASN A 793 18.36 9.38 62.18
CA ASN A 793 17.85 8.26 62.99
C ASN A 793 16.70 7.46 62.34
N GLY A 794 16.69 7.37 61.01
CA GLY A 794 15.69 6.67 60.20
C GLY A 794 15.69 5.14 60.31
N CYS A 795 14.62 4.53 59.83
CA CYS A 795 14.43 3.07 59.90
C CYS A 795 15.39 2.33 58.94
N TYR A 796 16.10 1.31 59.41
CA TYR A 796 17.06 0.56 58.58
C TYR A 796 16.44 -0.36 57.52
N PHE A 797 15.13 -0.58 57.54
CA PHE A 797 14.51 -1.69 56.81
C PHE A 797 14.40 -1.44 55.31
N GLY A 798 14.70 -2.47 54.51
CA GLY A 798 14.48 -2.49 53.07
C GLY A 798 14.92 -3.82 52.46
N ILE A 799 14.20 -4.23 51.41
CA ILE A 799 14.39 -5.47 50.67
C ILE A 799 14.76 -5.08 49.24
N GLY A 800 16.04 -5.27 48.90
CA GLY A 800 16.56 -5.03 47.56
C GLY A 800 16.65 -6.32 46.75
N GLU A 801 17.58 -6.34 45.79
CA GLU A 801 17.96 -7.59 45.10
C GLU A 801 18.61 -8.58 46.07
N ILE A 802 18.12 -9.82 46.10
CA ILE A 802 18.65 -10.89 46.96
C ILE A 802 19.28 -11.96 46.05
N ALA A 803 20.59 -12.15 46.17
CA ALA A 803 21.35 -13.15 45.43
C ALA A 803 21.00 -13.22 43.93
N GLY A 804 21.07 -12.09 43.21
CA GLY A 804 20.83 -12.08 41.76
C GLY A 804 19.35 -12.04 41.34
N LYS A 805 18.41 -11.88 42.29
CA LYS A 805 16.96 -11.91 42.06
C LYS A 805 16.28 -10.67 42.62
N HIS A 806 15.49 -10.01 41.78
CA HIS A 806 14.47 -9.05 42.20
C HIS A 806 13.20 -9.82 42.54
N LEU A 807 12.59 -9.49 43.67
CA LEU A 807 11.31 -10.04 44.09
C LEU A 807 10.18 -9.14 43.58
N ASP A 808 9.08 -9.73 43.14
CA ASP A 808 7.84 -9.01 42.85
C ASP A 808 7.11 -8.56 44.13
N ASP A 809 6.17 -7.64 43.96
CA ASP A 809 5.43 -7.01 45.05
C ASP A 809 4.68 -8.05 45.91
N ASP A 810 4.03 -9.04 45.28
CA ASP A 810 3.29 -10.10 45.98
C ASP A 810 4.21 -10.97 46.85
N THR A 811 5.39 -11.33 46.32
CA THR A 811 6.40 -12.10 47.05
C THR A 811 6.95 -11.33 48.25
N ILE A 812 7.13 -10.01 48.11
CA ILE A 812 7.59 -9.14 49.21
C ILE A 812 6.49 -9.00 50.28
N ILE A 813 5.24 -8.79 49.86
CA ILE A 813 4.08 -8.72 50.77
C ILE A 813 3.98 -10.03 51.57
N LYS A 814 4.10 -11.17 50.89
CA LYS A 814 4.07 -12.50 51.50
C LYS A 814 5.21 -12.69 52.52
N LEU A 815 6.45 -12.34 52.15
CA LEU A 815 7.60 -12.42 53.07
C LEU A 815 7.40 -11.56 54.33
N ILE A 816 6.79 -10.38 54.20
CA ILE A 816 6.58 -9.47 55.33
C ILE A 816 5.43 -9.92 56.22
N ASN A 817 4.31 -10.34 55.63
CA ASN A 817 3.09 -10.68 56.36
C ASN A 817 3.10 -12.12 56.90
N GLU A 818 3.59 -13.07 56.12
CA GLU A 818 3.60 -14.50 56.47
C GLU A 818 4.95 -14.95 57.04
N GLY A 819 5.98 -14.10 56.97
CA GLY A 819 7.32 -14.37 57.52
C GLY A 819 8.19 -15.30 56.66
N ALA A 820 7.64 -15.88 55.59
CA ALA A 820 8.40 -16.69 54.62
C ALA A 820 7.78 -16.62 53.22
N THR A 821 8.59 -16.88 52.19
CA THR A 821 8.14 -17.03 50.79
C THR A 821 7.93 -18.50 50.42
N ASP A 822 7.30 -18.73 49.27
CA ASP A 822 7.41 -20.02 48.57
C ASP A 822 8.85 -20.25 48.05
N ILE A 823 9.11 -21.44 47.48
CA ILE A 823 10.42 -21.76 46.91
C ILE A 823 10.67 -20.86 45.69
N ILE A 824 11.65 -19.98 45.81
CA ILE A 824 12.11 -19.12 44.73
C ILE A 824 13.28 -19.81 44.03
N THR A 825 13.17 -19.96 42.72
CA THR A 825 14.16 -20.69 41.93
C THR A 825 15.23 -19.79 41.33
N GLY A 826 16.48 -20.27 41.32
CA GLY A 826 17.58 -19.66 40.59
C GLY A 826 18.24 -18.42 41.24
N PHE A 827 18.32 -18.37 42.57
CA PHE A 827 19.25 -17.50 43.27
C PHE A 827 20.69 -17.79 42.86
N LYS A 828 21.57 -16.79 42.85
CA LYS A 828 22.99 -16.88 42.50
C LYS A 828 23.86 -16.81 43.76
N SER A 829 24.65 -17.84 44.01
CA SER A 829 25.67 -17.84 45.06
C SER A 829 26.79 -16.86 44.75
N LYS A 830 27.69 -16.63 45.73
CA LYS A 830 28.93 -15.85 45.53
C LYS A 830 29.86 -16.45 44.45
N SER A 831 29.75 -17.75 44.16
CA SER A 831 30.45 -18.44 43.07
C SER A 831 29.66 -18.46 41.75
N ASN A 832 28.58 -17.68 41.65
CA ASN A 832 27.68 -17.59 40.50
C ASN A 832 26.88 -18.88 40.21
N ALA A 833 26.89 -19.84 41.14
CA ALA A 833 26.10 -21.07 41.04
C ALA A 833 24.63 -20.79 41.35
N LYS A 834 23.72 -21.37 40.56
CA LYS A 834 22.28 -21.24 40.80
C LYS A 834 21.79 -22.21 41.88
N PHE A 835 20.96 -21.74 42.80
CA PHE A 835 20.28 -22.54 43.82
C PHE A 835 18.83 -22.09 44.01
N ASN A 836 18.00 -22.95 44.60
CA ASN A 836 16.62 -22.65 44.98
C ASN A 836 16.55 -22.54 46.49
N ALA A 837 15.72 -21.65 47.02
CA ALA A 837 15.52 -21.48 48.45
C ALA A 837 14.18 -20.80 48.72
N LYS A 838 13.65 -20.94 49.93
CA LYS A 838 12.67 -19.99 50.47
C LYS A 838 13.42 -18.82 51.09
N LEU A 839 12.78 -17.66 51.17
CA LEU A 839 13.26 -16.54 51.98
C LEU A 839 12.43 -16.49 53.26
N LYS A 840 13.10 -16.26 54.40
CA LYS A 840 12.46 -16.16 55.71
C LYS A 840 12.86 -14.87 56.39
N LEU A 841 11.89 -14.17 56.97
CA LEU A 841 12.12 -12.96 57.75
C LEU A 841 12.38 -13.37 59.20
N ILE A 842 13.62 -13.22 59.66
CA ILE A 842 14.02 -13.54 61.04
C ILE A 842 14.23 -12.26 61.84
N THR A 843 14.14 -12.38 63.17
CA THR A 843 14.50 -11.31 64.12
C THR A 843 15.74 -11.75 64.86
N ASP A 844 16.81 -10.95 64.81
CA ASP A 844 18.03 -11.24 65.56
C ASP A 844 17.87 -10.93 67.06
N GLU A 845 18.90 -11.27 67.85
CA GLU A 845 18.94 -11.10 69.31
C GLU A 845 18.81 -9.63 69.75
N ASN A 846 19.05 -8.67 68.84
CA ASN A 846 18.92 -7.23 69.09
C ASN A 846 17.58 -6.67 68.59
N GLY A 847 16.62 -7.53 68.19
CA GLY A 847 15.32 -7.12 67.68
C GLY A 847 15.31 -6.67 66.21
N LYS A 848 16.42 -6.86 65.46
CA LYS A 848 16.54 -6.44 64.06
C LYS A 848 15.99 -7.51 63.12
N LYS A 849 15.11 -7.11 62.21
CA LYS A 849 14.52 -7.93 61.14
C LYS A 849 15.50 -8.06 59.98
N SER A 850 15.77 -9.29 59.55
CA SER A 850 16.61 -9.57 58.38
C SER A 850 16.07 -10.74 57.57
N VAL A 851 16.36 -10.77 56.27
CA VAL A 851 15.93 -11.83 55.36
C VAL A 851 17.05 -12.85 55.21
N VAL A 852 16.74 -14.12 55.47
CA VAL A 852 17.67 -15.25 55.34
C VAL A 852 17.14 -16.32 54.38
N PHE A 853 18.04 -17.15 53.85
CA PHE A 853 17.66 -18.31 53.05
C PHE A 853 17.23 -19.46 53.95
N ASP A 854 16.11 -20.09 53.61
CA ASP A 854 15.61 -21.32 54.22
C ASP A 854 15.62 -22.43 53.16
N PHE A 855 16.35 -23.51 53.46
CA PHE A 855 16.60 -24.64 52.58
C PHE A 855 15.85 -25.91 53.00
N GLU A 856 15.00 -25.85 54.04
CA GLU A 856 14.21 -27.01 54.46
C GLU A 856 13.28 -27.49 53.35
N GLY A 857 13.33 -28.80 53.06
CA GLY A 857 12.51 -29.47 52.03
C GLY A 857 13.10 -29.49 50.62
N ILE A 858 14.38 -29.13 50.42
CA ILE A 858 15.04 -29.15 49.11
C ILE A 858 15.99 -30.37 49.01
N GLU A 859 15.54 -31.46 48.39
CA GLU A 859 16.39 -32.64 48.10
C GLU A 859 17.32 -32.39 46.90
N ALA A 860 18.55 -32.92 46.97
CA ALA A 860 19.49 -32.87 45.86
C ALA A 860 19.03 -33.82 44.74
N GLU A 861 18.75 -33.27 43.56
CA GLU A 861 18.25 -34.02 42.42
C GLU A 861 19.28 -35.07 41.94
N LYS A 862 18.93 -36.35 42.03
CA LYS A 862 19.77 -37.47 41.57
C LYS A 862 19.58 -37.72 40.08
N LEU A 863 20.64 -38.09 39.37
CA LEU A 863 20.56 -38.57 38.00
C LEU A 863 20.02 -40.00 38.01
N LYS A 864 18.82 -40.19 37.44
CA LYS A 864 18.05 -41.43 37.55
C LYS A 864 18.83 -42.64 37.01
N ASP A 865 18.85 -43.73 37.79
CA ASP A 865 19.44 -45.03 37.43
C ASP A 865 20.91 -44.99 36.94
N CYS A 866 21.72 -44.02 37.39
CA CYS A 866 23.13 -43.87 37.01
C CYS A 866 24.07 -44.06 38.20
N LYS A 867 25.04 -44.97 38.07
CA LYS A 867 26.11 -45.19 39.06
C LYS A 867 27.44 -44.65 38.54
N CYS A 868 28.25 -44.14 39.45
CA CYS A 868 29.56 -43.57 39.15
C CYS A 868 30.49 -44.63 38.55
N PRO A 869 31.09 -44.39 37.36
CA PRO A 869 32.02 -45.33 36.72
C PRO A 869 33.30 -45.60 37.54
N ASP A 870 33.70 -44.66 38.40
CA ASP A 870 34.93 -44.76 39.18
C ASP A 870 34.72 -45.45 40.55
N CYS A 871 33.53 -45.39 41.16
CA CYS A 871 33.32 -45.90 42.53
C CYS A 871 31.94 -46.52 42.82
N GLY A 872 30.99 -46.52 41.87
CA GLY A 872 29.67 -47.13 42.03
C GLY A 872 28.64 -46.32 42.84
N SER A 873 28.99 -45.15 43.38
CA SER A 873 28.04 -44.28 44.10
C SER A 873 27.06 -43.55 43.17
N ASP A 874 25.96 -43.01 43.71
CA ASP A 874 24.98 -42.24 42.93
C ASP A 874 25.59 -41.00 42.24
N ILE A 875 25.03 -40.60 41.10
CA ILE A 875 25.37 -39.33 40.44
C ILE A 875 24.34 -38.26 40.82
N ILE A 876 24.80 -37.09 41.25
CA ILE A 876 23.94 -35.94 41.62
C ILE A 876 24.07 -34.80 40.60
N ILE A 877 22.93 -34.15 40.32
CA ILE A 877 22.85 -33.02 39.41
C ILE A 877 23.27 -31.74 40.15
N LYS A 878 24.39 -31.15 39.74
CA LYS A 878 24.92 -29.89 40.28
C LYS A 878 24.74 -28.76 39.25
N SER A 879 24.82 -27.53 39.72
CA SER A 879 24.78 -26.34 38.86
C SER A 879 25.90 -26.33 37.81
N ALA A 880 27.07 -26.88 38.15
CA ALA A 880 28.23 -26.98 37.27
C ALA A 880 28.25 -28.24 36.37
N GLY A 881 27.45 -29.27 36.65
CA GLY A 881 27.55 -30.56 35.95
C GLY A 881 26.94 -31.73 36.72
N TYR A 882 27.34 -32.95 36.36
CA TYR A 882 26.89 -34.21 36.97
C TYR A 882 28.09 -34.80 37.70
N GLY A 883 28.01 -34.94 39.02
CA GLY A 883 29.15 -35.36 39.85
C GLY A 883 28.83 -36.53 40.76
N CYS A 884 29.85 -37.30 41.13
CA CYS A 884 29.71 -38.38 42.09
C CYS A 884 29.22 -37.88 43.46
N SER A 885 28.29 -38.61 44.09
CA SER A 885 27.80 -38.32 45.44
C SER A 885 28.82 -38.62 46.53
N ALA A 886 29.82 -39.46 46.24
CA ALA A 886 30.95 -39.75 47.14
C ALA A 886 32.16 -38.80 46.93
N PHE A 887 32.00 -37.71 46.17
CA PHE A 887 33.01 -36.68 46.03
C PHE A 887 33.07 -35.81 47.30
N ASP A 888 34.27 -35.71 47.89
CA ASP A 888 34.57 -34.85 49.02
C ASP A 888 35.86 -34.07 48.75
N ALA A 889 35.73 -32.75 48.60
CA ALA A 889 36.86 -31.87 48.26
C ALA A 889 37.96 -31.84 49.34
N ALA A 890 37.67 -32.26 50.57
CA ALA A 890 38.64 -32.30 51.68
C ALA A 890 39.43 -33.62 51.77
N LYS A 891 39.03 -34.65 51.02
CA LYS A 891 39.68 -35.98 51.03
C LYS A 891 40.34 -36.24 49.69
N GLU A 892 41.65 -36.46 49.71
CA GLU A 892 42.45 -36.61 48.49
C GLU A 892 42.08 -37.87 47.68
N ASP A 893 41.66 -38.93 48.41
CA ASP A 893 41.27 -40.25 47.90
C ASP A 893 39.78 -40.34 47.49
N SER A 894 39.00 -39.27 47.62
CA SER A 894 37.57 -39.29 47.27
C SER A 894 37.35 -39.37 45.75
N CYS A 895 36.20 -39.90 45.34
CA CYS A 895 35.89 -40.08 43.92
C CYS A 895 35.72 -38.72 43.22
N LYS A 896 36.55 -38.44 42.21
CA LYS A 896 36.58 -37.14 41.49
C LYS A 896 35.81 -37.13 40.17
N PHE A 897 35.00 -38.15 39.90
CA PHE A 897 34.23 -38.26 38.67
C PHE A 897 33.27 -37.08 38.50
N PHE A 898 33.36 -36.40 37.35
CA PHE A 898 32.55 -35.24 37.03
C PHE A 898 32.38 -35.05 35.52
N ILE A 899 31.14 -34.81 35.09
CA ILE A 899 30.79 -34.41 33.73
C ILE A 899 30.33 -32.94 33.77
N GLY A 900 31.02 -32.05 33.07
CA GLY A 900 30.64 -30.63 33.01
C GLY A 900 29.28 -30.39 32.35
N LYS A 901 28.50 -29.45 32.89
CA LYS A 901 27.20 -29.04 32.31
C LYS A 901 27.36 -28.34 30.97
N THR A 902 28.55 -27.81 30.70
CA THR A 902 28.92 -27.23 29.41
C THR A 902 30.31 -27.74 29.03
N ILE A 903 30.41 -28.41 27.89
CA ILE A 903 31.67 -28.92 27.33
C ILE A 903 31.89 -28.23 25.98
N ALA A 904 33.04 -27.58 25.80
CA ALA A 904 33.39 -26.79 24.60
C ALA A 904 32.22 -25.90 24.11
N GLY A 905 31.59 -25.15 25.02
CA GLY A 905 30.49 -24.23 24.68
C GLY A 905 29.13 -24.87 24.38
N LYS A 906 29.01 -26.20 24.46
CA LYS A 906 27.73 -26.93 24.31
C LYS A 906 27.22 -27.43 25.66
N THR A 907 25.94 -27.22 25.93
CA THR A 907 25.29 -27.67 27.17
C THR A 907 24.96 -29.18 27.10
N ILE A 908 25.28 -29.90 28.17
CA ILE A 908 25.03 -31.34 28.34
C ILE A 908 23.76 -31.53 29.17
N SER A 909 22.73 -32.14 28.58
CA SER A 909 21.46 -32.42 29.26
C SER A 909 21.56 -33.66 30.17
N PRO A 910 20.63 -33.83 31.14
CA PRO A 910 20.61 -35.01 32.00
C PRO A 910 20.55 -36.32 31.23
N ALA A 911 19.73 -36.39 30.17
CA ALA A 911 19.61 -37.56 29.31
C ALA A 911 20.94 -37.92 28.59
N VAL A 912 21.69 -36.90 28.13
CA VAL A 912 22.99 -37.12 27.49
C VAL A 912 24.04 -37.61 28.49
N ALA A 913 24.03 -37.04 29.71
CA ALA A 913 24.93 -37.49 30.79
C ALA A 913 24.59 -38.92 31.26
N GLU A 914 23.30 -39.25 31.36
CA GLU A 914 22.82 -40.60 31.68
C GLU A 914 23.30 -41.61 30.63
N LYS A 915 23.11 -41.30 29.34
CA LYS A 915 23.56 -42.15 28.25
C LYS A 915 25.07 -42.34 28.25
N LEU A 916 25.84 -41.25 28.42
CA LEU A 916 27.31 -41.31 28.51
C LEU A 916 27.80 -42.20 29.66
N ILE A 917 27.13 -42.15 30.82
CA ILE A 917 27.49 -42.95 31.99
C ILE A 917 27.10 -44.43 31.80
N LYS A 918 25.94 -44.71 31.21
CA LYS A 918 25.43 -46.09 31.03
C LYS A 918 26.09 -46.82 29.87
N GLU A 919 26.30 -46.14 28.76
CA GLU A 919 26.78 -46.74 27.50
C GLU A 919 28.29 -46.49 27.27
N GLY A 920 28.94 -45.66 28.11
CA GLY A 920 30.34 -45.27 27.95
C GLY A 920 30.60 -44.29 26.80
N LYS A 921 29.59 -43.99 26.00
CA LYS A 921 29.63 -43.05 24.87
C LYS A 921 28.29 -42.36 24.66
N THR A 922 28.29 -41.21 24.00
CA THR A 922 27.07 -40.55 23.52
C THR A 922 26.80 -40.90 22.05
N GLU A 923 25.66 -40.45 21.54
CA GLU A 923 25.48 -40.22 20.11
C GLU A 923 26.30 -39.02 19.62
N THR A 924 26.27 -38.76 18.32
CA THR A 924 26.95 -37.60 17.73
C THR A 924 26.34 -36.29 18.23
N LEU A 925 27.09 -35.57 19.05
CA LEU A 925 26.68 -34.27 19.56
C LEU A 925 27.24 -33.16 18.64
N ARG A 926 26.33 -32.41 18.02
CA ARG A 926 26.69 -31.38 17.03
C ARG A 926 26.92 -29.97 17.59
N GLY A 927 27.87 -29.23 17.05
CA GLY A 927 28.02 -27.79 17.32
C GLY A 927 28.81 -27.39 18.57
N PHE A 928 29.78 -28.21 19.00
CA PHE A 928 30.80 -27.79 19.95
C PHE A 928 31.62 -26.63 19.38
N LYS A 929 32.22 -25.80 20.24
CA LYS A 929 33.02 -24.62 19.87
C LYS A 929 34.49 -24.85 20.23
N GLY A 930 35.35 -24.94 19.22
CA GLY A 930 36.80 -25.08 19.38
C GLY A 930 37.47 -23.79 19.83
N LYS A 931 38.73 -23.89 20.26
CA LYS A 931 39.54 -22.75 20.77
C LYS A 931 39.70 -21.60 19.77
N SER A 932 39.66 -21.90 18.46
CA SER A 932 39.69 -20.90 17.38
C SER A 932 38.31 -20.25 17.08
N GLY A 933 37.28 -20.61 17.84
CA GLY A 933 35.90 -20.15 17.64
C GLY A 933 35.10 -20.90 16.57
N LYS A 934 35.73 -21.81 15.81
CA LYS A 934 35.04 -22.68 14.83
C LYS A 934 34.20 -23.75 15.52
N LYS A 935 33.07 -24.10 14.91
CA LYS A 935 32.19 -25.18 15.42
C LYS A 935 32.64 -26.55 14.90
N PHE A 936 32.51 -27.60 15.71
CA PHE A 936 32.79 -28.99 15.35
C PHE A 936 31.74 -29.94 15.97
N ASP A 937 31.58 -31.12 15.39
CA ASP A 937 30.71 -32.19 15.88
C ASP A 937 31.60 -33.30 16.47
N ALA A 938 31.17 -33.95 17.55
CA ALA A 938 31.94 -35.01 18.20
C ALA A 938 31.02 -35.99 18.96
N VAL A 939 31.47 -37.22 19.13
CA VAL A 939 30.91 -38.14 20.14
C VAL A 939 31.69 -37.91 21.44
N LEU A 940 31.02 -37.92 22.59
CA LEU A 940 31.70 -37.93 23.88
C LEU A 940 31.85 -39.37 24.33
N ILE A 941 33.05 -39.74 24.78
CA ILE A 941 33.33 -41.06 25.34
C ILE A 941 33.93 -40.93 26.74
N LEU A 942 33.69 -41.93 27.57
CA LEU A 942 34.37 -42.10 28.86
C LEU A 942 35.64 -42.91 28.64
N GLN A 943 36.79 -42.32 28.92
CA GLN A 943 38.09 -42.97 28.80
C GLN A 943 38.86 -42.86 30.12
N LYS A 944 39.62 -43.89 30.48
CA LYS A 944 40.56 -43.80 31.61
C LYS A 944 41.82 -43.10 31.16
N ASN A 945 42.21 -42.04 31.86
CA ASN A 945 43.51 -41.41 31.67
C ASN A 945 44.64 -42.23 32.32
N GLU A 946 45.89 -41.80 32.14
CA GLU A 946 47.10 -42.46 32.65
C GLU A 946 47.09 -42.68 34.18
N SER A 947 46.25 -41.93 34.91
CA SER A 947 46.06 -42.06 36.36
C SER A 947 44.93 -43.01 36.78
N GLY A 948 44.30 -43.72 35.83
CA GLY A 948 43.21 -44.67 36.07
C GLY A 948 41.84 -44.06 36.32
N ARG A 949 41.71 -42.73 36.19
CA ARG A 949 40.47 -41.95 36.40
C ARG A 949 39.68 -41.81 35.11
N THR A 950 38.36 -41.91 35.20
CA THR A 950 37.49 -41.76 34.04
C THR A 950 37.28 -40.28 33.71
N GLU A 951 37.61 -39.89 32.47
CA GLU A 951 37.39 -38.55 31.93
C GLU A 951 36.55 -38.57 30.65
N VAL A 952 35.96 -37.42 30.33
CA VAL A 952 35.17 -37.25 29.10
C VAL A 952 36.08 -36.73 27.99
N VAL A 953 36.23 -37.52 26.93
CA VAL A 953 37.08 -37.20 25.77
C VAL A 953 36.21 -37.07 24.51
N PHE A 954 36.66 -36.25 23.56
CA PHE A 954 36.04 -36.18 22.24
C PHE A 954 36.54 -37.34 21.37
N ASP A 955 35.61 -38.16 20.91
CA ASP A 955 35.84 -39.14 19.86
C ASP A 955 35.40 -38.53 18.53
N PHE A 956 36.39 -38.32 17.66
CA PHE A 956 36.20 -37.78 16.31
C PHE A 956 36.12 -38.85 15.23
N GLU A 957 36.50 -40.09 15.53
CA GLU A 957 36.54 -41.19 14.58
C GLU A 957 35.16 -41.82 14.41
N ASN A 958 34.38 -41.89 15.48
CA ASN A 958 33.01 -42.42 15.47
C ASN A 958 31.93 -41.34 15.29
N VAL A 959 32.30 -40.16 14.77
CA VAL A 959 31.33 -39.10 14.46
C VAL A 959 30.53 -39.52 13.25
N GLU A 960 29.25 -39.81 13.49
CA GLU A 960 28.33 -40.07 12.41
C GLU A 960 28.21 -38.82 11.54
N SER A 961 28.71 -38.97 10.32
CA SER A 961 28.50 -37.99 9.26
C SER A 961 27.00 -37.70 9.19
N LYS A 962 26.62 -36.42 9.18
CA LYS A 962 25.21 -36.06 9.11
C LYS A 962 24.64 -36.60 7.82
N VAL A 963 23.91 -37.70 7.89
CA VAL A 963 23.17 -38.20 6.73
C VAL A 963 22.06 -37.22 6.45
N VAL A 964 22.01 -36.77 5.20
CA VAL A 964 20.91 -35.97 4.69
C VAL A 964 19.75 -36.93 4.48
N GLU A 965 18.89 -37.06 5.48
CA GLU A 965 17.79 -38.02 5.46
C GLU A 965 16.84 -37.79 4.27
N GLY A 966 16.39 -38.89 3.66
CA GLY A 966 15.42 -38.88 2.56
C GLY A 966 16.03 -38.74 1.16
N VAL A 967 17.35 -38.65 1.01
CA VAL A 967 18.01 -38.57 -0.30
C VAL A 967 19.15 -39.56 -0.47
N LYS A 968 19.29 -40.05 -1.70
CA LYS A 968 20.36 -40.96 -2.10
C LYS A 968 21.24 -40.31 -3.15
N CYS A 969 22.48 -40.76 -3.23
CA CYS A 969 23.45 -40.31 -4.20
C CYS A 969 22.95 -40.66 -5.61
N PRO A 970 22.81 -39.69 -6.51
CA PRO A 970 22.28 -39.94 -7.86
C PRO A 970 23.27 -40.71 -8.74
N ALA A 971 24.52 -40.87 -8.30
CA ALA A 971 25.56 -41.58 -9.03
C ALA A 971 25.74 -43.04 -8.59
N CYS A 972 25.51 -43.39 -7.32
CA CYS A 972 25.73 -44.77 -6.83
C CYS A 972 24.68 -45.30 -5.85
N GLY A 973 23.65 -44.51 -5.50
CA GLY A 973 22.60 -44.92 -4.57
C GLY A 973 22.98 -44.90 -3.08
N GLY A 974 24.25 -44.65 -2.73
CA GLY A 974 24.69 -44.47 -1.33
C GLY A 974 24.10 -43.23 -0.66
N ASN A 975 24.16 -43.11 0.66
CA ASN A 975 23.68 -41.92 1.37
C ASN A 975 24.48 -40.67 1.01
N ILE A 976 23.83 -39.51 1.15
CA ILE A 976 24.50 -38.21 1.10
C ILE A 976 24.78 -37.73 2.51
N VAL A 977 26.00 -37.28 2.73
CA VAL A 977 26.48 -36.80 4.01
C VAL A 977 26.89 -35.33 3.95
N VAL A 978 26.67 -34.60 5.05
CA VAL A 978 27.17 -33.23 5.23
C VAL A 978 28.64 -33.28 5.63
N THR A 979 29.45 -32.52 4.91
CA THR A 979 30.89 -32.35 5.15
C THR A 979 31.20 -30.88 5.44
N GLN A 980 32.42 -30.58 5.90
CA GLN A 980 32.86 -29.20 6.10
C GLN A 980 32.92 -28.36 4.81
N TYR A 981 32.91 -29.00 3.64
CA TYR A 981 33.01 -28.37 2.32
C TYR A 981 31.69 -28.35 1.53
N GLY A 982 30.59 -28.83 2.12
CA GLY A 982 29.30 -28.99 1.44
C GLY A 982 28.74 -30.40 1.66
N PHE A 983 28.22 -31.04 0.63
CA PHE A 983 27.60 -32.36 0.69
C PHE A 983 28.36 -33.36 -0.18
N ALA A 984 28.50 -34.60 0.24
CA ALA A 984 29.20 -35.63 -0.52
C ALA A 984 28.51 -36.99 -0.39
N CYS A 985 28.74 -37.89 -1.33
CA CYS A 985 28.36 -39.28 -1.15
C CYS A 985 29.17 -39.93 -0.02
N GLU A 986 28.53 -40.75 0.81
CA GLU A 986 29.21 -41.53 1.86
C GLU A 986 30.28 -42.46 1.27
N ASN A 987 30.01 -43.05 0.10
CA ASN A 987 30.95 -43.93 -0.62
C ASN A 987 32.14 -43.17 -1.23
N ARG A 988 32.24 -41.84 -1.05
CA ARG A 988 33.43 -41.07 -1.46
C ARG A 988 34.67 -41.49 -0.69
N PHE A 989 34.50 -41.98 0.53
CA PHE A 989 35.57 -42.34 1.45
C PHE A 989 35.76 -43.86 1.60
N ALA A 990 35.00 -44.68 0.85
CA ALA A 990 35.14 -46.13 0.86
C ALA A 990 36.48 -46.57 0.23
N GLU A 991 37.06 -47.70 0.67
CA GLU A 991 38.32 -48.20 0.11
C GLU A 991 38.14 -48.75 -1.31
N GLU A 992 37.00 -49.40 -1.60
CA GLU A 992 36.59 -49.93 -2.90
C GLU A 992 35.26 -49.31 -3.36
N ASN A 993 34.99 -49.22 -4.68
CA ASN A 993 33.78 -48.61 -5.29
C ASN A 993 33.52 -47.13 -4.91
N LYS A 994 34.58 -46.31 -4.99
CA LYS A 994 34.54 -44.87 -4.65
C LYS A 994 33.56 -44.08 -5.52
N CYS A 995 32.67 -43.33 -4.87
CA CYS A 995 31.76 -42.40 -5.56
C CYS A 995 32.17 -40.94 -5.32
N TYR A 996 32.56 -40.23 -6.38
CA TYR A 996 33.08 -38.86 -6.30
C TYR A 996 31.99 -37.77 -6.34
N PHE A 997 30.72 -38.14 -6.25
CA PHE A 997 29.63 -37.17 -6.26
C PHE A 997 29.69 -36.25 -5.04
N SER A 998 29.72 -34.93 -5.28
CA SER A 998 29.68 -33.93 -4.23
C SER A 998 29.12 -32.59 -4.70
N ILE A 999 28.55 -31.85 -3.76
CA ILE A 999 27.93 -30.54 -3.95
C ILE A 999 28.60 -29.57 -2.98
N GLY A 1000 29.52 -28.76 -3.49
CA GLY A 1000 30.26 -27.78 -2.70
C GLY A 1000 29.64 -26.38 -2.76
N GLU A 1001 30.49 -25.38 -2.58
CA GLU A 1001 30.14 -23.99 -2.90
C GLU A 1001 30.06 -23.80 -4.41
N ILE A 1002 28.95 -23.22 -4.91
CA ILE A 1002 28.72 -23.01 -6.35
C ILE A 1002 28.60 -21.50 -6.59
N ALA A 1003 29.43 -20.96 -7.48
CA ALA A 1003 29.47 -19.53 -7.84
C ALA A 1003 29.45 -18.59 -6.62
N GLY A 1004 30.31 -18.84 -5.62
CA GLY A 1004 30.43 -18.00 -4.42
C GLY A 1004 29.28 -18.15 -3.41
N LYS A 1005 28.41 -19.16 -3.57
CA LYS A 1005 27.25 -19.42 -2.72
C LYS A 1005 27.32 -20.82 -2.11
N LYS A 1006 27.26 -20.90 -0.78
CA LYS A 1006 27.09 -22.17 -0.06
C LYS A 1006 25.63 -22.62 -0.18
N ILE A 1007 25.43 -23.85 -0.64
CA ILE A 1007 24.10 -24.43 -0.85
C ILE A 1007 23.56 -24.97 0.47
N SER A 1008 22.27 -24.79 0.75
CA SER A 1008 21.66 -25.29 1.99
C SER A 1008 21.30 -26.77 1.88
N GLU A 1009 21.16 -27.46 3.02
CA GLU A 1009 20.75 -28.86 3.04
C GLU A 1009 19.35 -29.08 2.43
N ALA A 1010 18.45 -28.12 2.62
CA ALA A 1010 17.12 -28.17 2.02
C ALA A 1010 17.19 -28.11 0.49
N ASP A 1011 18.00 -27.20 -0.06
CA ASP A 1011 18.17 -27.08 -1.52
C ASP A 1011 18.85 -28.32 -2.11
N VAL A 1012 19.79 -28.93 -1.38
CA VAL A 1012 20.42 -30.20 -1.79
C VAL A 1012 19.43 -31.35 -1.74
N LYS A 1013 18.57 -31.44 -0.72
CA LYS A 1013 17.52 -32.47 -0.68
C LYS A 1013 16.60 -32.35 -1.88
N GLU A 1014 16.13 -31.13 -2.14
CA GLU A 1014 15.23 -30.85 -3.25
C GLU A 1014 15.87 -31.17 -4.61
N LEU A 1015 17.12 -30.72 -4.82
CA LEU A 1015 17.89 -31.05 -6.02
C LEU A 1015 18.00 -32.54 -6.26
N LEU A 1016 18.28 -33.33 -5.22
CA LEU A 1016 18.50 -34.77 -5.35
C LEU A 1016 17.22 -35.61 -5.44
N ILE A 1017 16.11 -35.14 -4.88
CA ILE A 1017 14.80 -35.81 -4.98
C ILE A 1017 14.14 -35.47 -6.32
N ASN A 1018 14.10 -34.18 -6.66
CA ASN A 1018 13.31 -33.67 -7.78
C ASN A 1018 14.15 -33.50 -9.06
N GLY A 1019 15.46 -33.67 -8.99
CA GLY A 1019 16.38 -33.39 -10.10
C GLY A 1019 16.66 -31.90 -10.32
N ILE A 1020 15.99 -31.01 -9.59
CA ILE A 1020 16.14 -29.55 -9.65
C ILE A 1020 15.89 -28.94 -8.27
N SER A 1021 16.63 -27.90 -7.91
CA SER A 1021 16.40 -27.12 -6.68
C SER A 1021 15.37 -26.02 -6.92
N LYS A 1022 14.78 -25.49 -5.84
CA LYS A 1022 14.14 -24.17 -5.89
C LYS A 1022 15.14 -23.06 -6.25
N THR A 1023 14.62 -21.84 -6.42
CA THR A 1023 15.44 -20.67 -6.75
C THR A 1023 16.40 -20.29 -5.64
N ILE A 1024 17.69 -20.29 -5.98
CA ILE A 1024 18.75 -19.85 -5.10
C ILE A 1024 19.22 -18.48 -5.57
N ARG A 1025 19.16 -17.49 -4.66
CA ARG A 1025 19.41 -16.08 -4.99
C ARG A 1025 20.82 -15.62 -4.63
N GLY A 1026 21.39 -14.80 -5.51
CA GLY A 1026 22.66 -14.11 -5.31
C GLY A 1026 23.90 -14.98 -5.55
N PHE A 1027 23.89 -15.84 -6.57
CA PHE A 1027 25.12 -16.41 -7.13
C PHE A 1027 26.00 -15.31 -7.71
N LYS A 1028 27.33 -15.46 -7.63
CA LYS A 1028 28.29 -14.50 -8.16
C LYS A 1028 28.87 -15.02 -9.47
N GLY A 1029 28.55 -14.35 -10.57
CA GLY A 1029 29.10 -14.67 -11.90
C GLY A 1029 30.57 -14.31 -12.02
N LYS A 1030 31.21 -14.75 -13.10
CA LYS A 1030 32.63 -14.44 -13.40
C LYS A 1030 32.93 -12.92 -13.44
N SER A 1031 31.92 -12.09 -13.75
CA SER A 1031 31.98 -10.62 -13.73
C SER A 1031 31.75 -9.98 -12.35
N LYS A 1032 31.65 -10.78 -11.27
CA LYS A 1032 31.26 -10.38 -9.90
C LYS A 1032 29.84 -9.79 -9.77
N LYS A 1033 29.02 -9.77 -10.82
CA LYS A 1033 27.59 -9.43 -10.73
C LYS A 1033 26.80 -10.59 -10.12
N ALA A 1034 25.81 -10.25 -9.29
CA ALA A 1034 24.92 -11.22 -8.68
C ALA A 1034 23.84 -11.66 -9.66
N PHE A 1035 23.49 -12.94 -9.67
CA PHE A 1035 22.37 -13.50 -10.43
C PHE A 1035 21.63 -14.54 -9.60
N ASP A 1036 20.37 -14.82 -9.97
CA ASP A 1036 19.52 -15.80 -9.31
C ASP A 1036 19.32 -16.98 -10.29
N ALA A 1037 19.36 -18.22 -9.80
CA ALA A 1037 19.23 -19.41 -10.63
C ALA A 1037 18.69 -20.60 -9.82
N CYS A 1038 18.09 -21.58 -10.48
CA CYS A 1038 17.89 -22.93 -9.93
C CYS A 1038 19.13 -23.78 -10.27
N LEU A 1039 19.39 -24.81 -9.47
CA LEU A 1039 20.40 -25.82 -9.79
C LEU A 1039 19.69 -27.06 -10.32
N LYS A 1040 20.21 -27.69 -11.37
CA LYS A 1040 19.63 -28.89 -11.98
C LYS A 1040 20.67 -29.99 -12.11
N LEU A 1041 20.28 -31.22 -11.80
CA LEU A 1041 21.09 -32.41 -12.04
C LEU A 1041 21.01 -32.79 -13.52
N ASN A 1042 22.12 -32.64 -14.21
CA ASN A 1042 22.28 -33.09 -15.58
C ASN A 1042 23.04 -34.42 -15.62
N THR A 1043 22.76 -35.25 -16.62
CA THR A 1043 23.50 -36.49 -16.88
C THR A 1043 24.21 -36.34 -18.21
N THR A 1044 25.53 -36.37 -18.22
CA THR A 1044 26.32 -36.29 -19.46
C THR A 1044 26.19 -37.60 -20.25
N GLU A 1045 26.56 -37.58 -21.53
CA GLU A 1045 26.51 -38.77 -22.41
C GLU A 1045 27.29 -39.97 -21.84
N ASP A 1046 28.37 -39.72 -21.09
CA ASP A 1046 29.16 -40.73 -20.38
C ASP A 1046 28.52 -41.22 -19.05
N GLY A 1047 27.28 -40.85 -18.75
CA GLY A 1047 26.55 -41.25 -17.55
C GLY A 1047 26.92 -40.51 -16.26
N LYS A 1048 27.78 -39.48 -16.32
CA LYS A 1048 28.22 -38.70 -15.16
C LYS A 1048 27.17 -37.68 -14.76
N LYS A 1049 26.89 -37.58 -13.46
CA LYS A 1049 25.96 -36.58 -12.90
C LYS A 1049 26.69 -35.27 -12.61
N GLU A 1050 26.24 -34.18 -13.20
CA GLU A 1050 26.77 -32.83 -12.99
C GLU A 1050 25.66 -31.86 -12.57
N ILE A 1051 26.03 -30.72 -12.00
CA ILE A 1051 25.09 -29.68 -11.57
C ILE A 1051 25.25 -28.48 -12.47
N VAL A 1052 24.17 -28.10 -13.15
CA VAL A 1052 24.11 -26.95 -14.06
C VAL A 1052 23.14 -25.90 -13.53
N PHE A 1053 23.30 -24.65 -13.96
CA PHE A 1053 22.33 -23.60 -13.69
C PHE A 1053 21.14 -23.73 -14.63
N ASP A 1054 19.94 -23.69 -14.06
CA ASP A 1054 18.69 -23.59 -14.77
C ASP A 1054 18.11 -22.18 -14.52
N PHE A 1055 18.03 -21.39 -15.58
CA PHE A 1055 17.52 -20.01 -15.54
C PHE A 1055 16.05 -19.92 -15.96
N GLU A 1056 15.49 -20.99 -16.52
CA GLU A 1056 14.10 -21.01 -17.01
C GLU A 1056 13.12 -21.24 -15.87
N ASN A 1057 13.52 -22.02 -14.87
CA ASN A 1057 12.70 -22.37 -13.71
C ASN A 1057 12.94 -21.45 -12.50
N VAL A 1058 13.47 -20.25 -12.72
CA VAL A 1058 13.75 -19.29 -11.65
C VAL A 1058 12.46 -18.61 -11.22
N GLU A 1059 12.02 -18.90 -9.99
CA GLU A 1059 10.96 -18.19 -9.29
C GLU A 1059 11.31 -16.70 -9.26
N GLU A 1060 10.44 -15.91 -9.87
CA GLU A 1060 10.52 -14.46 -9.89
C GLU A 1060 10.54 -13.89 -8.45
N LYS A 1061 11.05 -12.67 -8.27
CA LYS A 1061 11.25 -12.10 -6.92
C LYS A 1061 9.94 -11.73 -6.22
N THR A 1062 9.34 -12.66 -5.50
CA THR A 1062 8.10 -12.38 -4.77
C THR A 1062 8.29 -11.34 -3.66
N ILE A 1063 7.33 -10.43 -3.51
CA ILE A 1063 7.27 -9.46 -2.41
C ILE A 1063 6.56 -10.14 -1.24
N LYS A 1064 7.29 -10.37 -0.15
CA LYS A 1064 6.76 -11.00 1.08
C LYS A 1064 5.52 -10.25 1.60
N ASP A 1065 4.53 -11.01 2.05
CA ASP A 1065 3.27 -10.53 2.65
C ASP A 1065 2.35 -9.75 1.70
N VAL A 1066 2.67 -9.79 0.41
CA VAL A 1066 1.87 -9.24 -0.67
C VAL A 1066 1.44 -10.39 -1.59
N LYS A 1067 0.30 -10.99 -1.23
CA LYS A 1067 -0.41 -11.90 -2.12
C LYS A 1067 -1.11 -11.08 -3.20
N CYS A 1068 -0.96 -11.52 -4.45
CA CYS A 1068 -1.79 -11.17 -5.58
C CYS A 1068 -3.25 -11.23 -5.11
N PRO A 1069 -3.92 -10.09 -4.98
CA PRO A 1069 -5.27 -10.05 -4.43
C PRO A 1069 -6.31 -10.71 -5.36
N VAL A 1070 -5.91 -11.04 -6.60
CA VAL A 1070 -6.76 -11.63 -7.63
C VAL A 1070 -6.80 -13.16 -7.56
N CYS A 1071 -5.65 -13.82 -7.47
CA CYS A 1071 -5.57 -15.29 -7.41
C CYS A 1071 -5.08 -15.82 -6.06
N GLY A 1072 -4.76 -14.94 -5.11
CA GLY A 1072 -4.10 -15.30 -3.86
C GLY A 1072 -2.64 -15.74 -4.01
N GLY A 1073 -2.10 -15.77 -5.23
CA GLY A 1073 -0.70 -16.10 -5.55
C GLY A 1073 0.29 -15.05 -5.05
N ASP A 1074 1.59 -15.28 -5.09
CA ASP A 1074 2.58 -14.28 -4.61
C ASP A 1074 2.90 -13.22 -5.70
N ILE A 1075 3.01 -11.93 -5.34
CA ILE A 1075 3.38 -10.86 -6.32
C ILE A 1075 4.87 -10.86 -6.58
N VAL A 1076 5.27 -10.79 -7.85
CA VAL A 1076 6.65 -10.97 -8.32
C VAL A 1076 7.30 -9.71 -8.89
N LYS A 1077 8.55 -9.47 -8.52
CA LYS A 1077 9.40 -8.33 -8.90
C LYS A 1077 10.27 -8.77 -10.07
N THR A 1078 9.94 -8.25 -11.25
CA THR A 1078 10.71 -8.36 -12.49
C THR A 1078 11.97 -7.51 -12.45
#